data_AF-A0A7S4W2C3-F1
#
_entry.id   AF-A0A7S4W2C3-F1
#
_cell.length_a   1.000
_cell.length_b   1.000
_cell.length_c   1.000
_cell.angle_alpha   90.00
_cell.angle_beta   90.00
_cell.angle_gamma   90.00
#
_symmetry.space_group_name_H-M   'P 1'
#
loop_
_entity.id
_entity.type
_entity.pdbx_description
1 polymer ?
#
loop_
_entity_poly.entity_id
_entity_poly.type
_entity_poly.pdbx_seq_one_letter_code
_entity_poly.pdbx_strand_id
1 'polypeptide(L)'
;KLFGLSSRSRLFAPWWRAEAALRKAPTAMQASTGTMEWAMDLTGVFQQLRLAISLRKKYTPCANDQPDAAFAPQLPPASELRIEFRAGLACVMRKADDVCLLQPSVEVEEFYQDMADLFAIRTHGAVSTFCFQRLRLLQTKFDLFMMANFDHEMQEQMSVPHRDFYNVRKVDTHIHHSAAMNAKHLLRFIKKKAKTCGDDVVLRRGGKPVTLKELFGDLGVSPTDLSLDHMNVTADQTVFNRFDRFNQKYNPLNQPDLRTVFLKTDNEMQGSYLAEITRELLDDLEDSKYQHAEWRLSIYGRNRAEWKSLAKWVLDYKLVSPNQRWMIQIPRLYSVYRASGQLSCFQDMLDNVFVPMFEATLDPKGHPEVAEFLGHISGFDSVDDESKSNEPGDRTMSSLGRTPQEWTLHANPSYKYYNFYLQSNLRVLNRLRASLGFNQFHYRPHAGEAGELHHLDAAFLLADGISHGLNLRKSTPLQYLYYLCGIGIAMSPCSNNNLFLSYQKTPFHDFFVRGLNVSLSTDDPLMFHQTKEPLMEEYSLAKQFFRLSSADLCELARNSVLQSGFPRDVKATWLGSADPKVNDMFKTNVPTMRLKYRQQCHSDEMNLLTNPADDAMKAYRDGIPQTMRPVENGKKGSGLEVKGDVINGKANVPRVSSTRSPTMGPLRLPNILPETAEDLERLDIPPLSPSEATASAPSPKRARTSTE
;
A
#
# COMPACT_ATOMS: atom_id res chain seq x y z
N LYS A 1 24.01 24.50 -48.42
CA LYS A 1 25.26 23.70 -48.29
C LYS A 1 25.14 22.91 -46.98
N LEU A 2 24.39 21.81 -46.95
CA LEU A 2 24.66 20.46 -47.51
C LEU A 2 25.42 19.58 -46.50
N PHE A 3 24.65 18.63 -45.96
CA PHE A 3 24.95 17.25 -45.54
C PHE A 3 26.10 16.91 -44.56
N GLY A 4 25.70 16.19 -43.50
CA GLY A 4 26.50 15.20 -42.78
C GLY A 4 25.57 14.21 -42.07
N LEU A 5 25.44 13.01 -42.63
CA LEU A 5 24.53 11.92 -42.28
C LEU A 5 25.02 11.00 -41.14
N SER A 6 24.06 10.27 -40.56
CA SER A 6 24.14 8.99 -39.83
C SER A 6 24.54 9.06 -38.34
N SER A 7 24.00 8.28 -37.41
CA SER A 7 23.07 7.14 -37.45
C SER A 7 22.42 6.96 -36.06
N ARG A 8 21.20 6.40 -36.08
CA ARG A 8 20.38 6.01 -34.92
C ARG A 8 20.98 4.83 -34.14
N SER A 9 20.50 4.68 -32.90
CA SER A 9 20.32 3.44 -32.11
C SER A 9 21.47 2.96 -31.21
N ARG A 10 21.45 3.35 -29.92
CA ARG A 10 21.93 2.54 -28.76
C ARG A 10 21.27 2.96 -27.45
N LEU A 11 19.96 2.75 -27.32
CA LEU A 11 19.26 2.79 -26.03
C LEU A 11 18.13 1.78 -26.08
N PHE A 12 18.46 0.48 -25.99
CA PHE A 12 17.58 -0.63 -25.59
C PHE A 12 18.46 -1.89 -25.67
N ALA A 13 18.98 -2.33 -24.52
CA ALA A 13 19.53 -3.67 -24.38
C ALA A 13 18.45 -4.52 -23.68
N PRO A 14 17.96 -5.61 -24.29
CA PRO A 14 16.95 -6.44 -23.65
C PRO A 14 17.59 -7.36 -22.60
N TRP A 15 16.78 -7.73 -21.62
CA TRP A 15 17.09 -8.46 -20.39
C TRP A 15 17.83 -9.81 -20.57
N TRP A 16 17.90 -10.37 -21.79
CA TRP A 16 18.60 -11.63 -22.10
C TRP A 16 20.14 -11.52 -22.11
N ARG A 17 20.72 -10.31 -22.19
CA ARG A 17 22.20 -10.16 -22.21
C ARG A 17 22.87 -10.35 -20.84
N ALA A 18 22.13 -10.19 -19.74
CA ALA A 18 22.64 -10.51 -18.40
C ALA A 18 22.78 -12.03 -18.20
N GLU A 19 21.91 -12.80 -18.84
CA GLU A 19 21.93 -14.27 -18.78
C GLU A 19 23.05 -14.89 -19.64
N ALA A 20 23.41 -14.22 -20.75
CA ALA A 20 24.54 -14.61 -21.58
C ALA A 20 25.92 -14.22 -20.99
N ALA A 21 25.99 -13.13 -20.21
CA ALA A 21 27.21 -12.71 -19.50
C ALA A 21 27.57 -13.65 -18.34
N LEU A 22 26.59 -14.36 -17.77
CA LEU A 22 26.80 -15.44 -16.80
C LEU A 22 27.26 -16.77 -17.44
N ARG A 23 27.22 -16.88 -18.77
CA ARG A 23 27.61 -18.11 -19.52
C ARG A 23 28.98 -18.03 -20.20
N LYS A 24 29.70 -16.90 -20.16
CA LYS A 24 31.02 -16.76 -20.81
C LYS A 24 32.03 -15.96 -19.98
N ALA A 25 32.71 -16.63 -19.05
CA ALA A 25 34.02 -16.27 -18.51
C ALA A 25 34.75 -17.57 -18.08
N PRO A 26 36.10 -17.61 -18.07
CA PRO A 26 36.88 -18.56 -18.88
C PRO A 26 37.14 -19.93 -18.23
N THR A 27 37.14 -20.95 -19.08
CA THR A 27 37.82 -22.23 -18.89
C THR A 27 39.33 -22.03 -18.78
N ALA A 28 39.82 -21.77 -17.56
CA ALA A 28 41.20 -22.03 -17.16
C ALA A 28 41.31 -21.91 -15.62
N MET A 29 40.95 -22.97 -14.91
CA MET A 29 41.42 -23.15 -13.53
C MET A 29 41.86 -24.61 -13.37
N GLN A 30 43.16 -24.77 -13.17
CA GLN A 30 43.80 -26.03 -12.85
C GLN A 30 43.08 -26.70 -11.67
N ALA A 31 42.94 -28.02 -11.76
CA ALA A 31 42.38 -28.85 -10.72
C ALA A 31 43.18 -28.72 -9.41
N SER A 32 42.71 -27.87 -8.50
CA SER A 32 42.96 -28.04 -7.08
C SER A 32 41.76 -28.78 -6.50
N THR A 33 41.98 -30.00 -6.03
CA THR A 33 41.04 -30.80 -5.25
C THR A 33 40.71 -30.09 -3.94
N GLY A 34 39.71 -29.21 -3.99
CA GLY A 34 39.07 -28.60 -2.83
C GLY A 34 37.58 -28.55 -3.12
N THR A 35 36.80 -29.35 -2.40
CA THR A 35 35.34 -29.25 -2.38
C THR A 35 34.97 -27.85 -1.88
N MET A 36 34.68 -26.95 -2.81
CA MET A 36 34.24 -25.59 -2.50
C MET A 36 32.77 -25.68 -2.05
N GLU A 37 32.54 -25.84 -0.75
CA GLU A 37 31.21 -25.79 -0.14
C GLU A 37 30.60 -24.40 -0.36
N TRP A 38 29.56 -24.31 -1.19
CA TRP A 38 28.71 -23.12 -1.34
C TRP A 38 27.72 -22.99 -0.17
N ALA A 39 28.19 -23.17 1.07
CA ALA A 39 27.34 -23.01 2.25
C ALA A 39 27.07 -21.52 2.50
N MET A 40 25.81 -21.11 2.43
CA MET A 40 25.40 -19.75 2.78
C MET A 40 25.69 -19.49 4.27
N ASP A 41 26.39 -18.41 4.61
CA ASP A 41 26.60 -18.01 6.02
C ASP A 41 25.28 -17.55 6.66
N LEU A 42 24.62 -18.48 7.33
CA LEU A 42 23.33 -18.22 7.97
C LEU A 42 23.46 -17.40 9.23
N THR A 43 24.60 -17.52 9.93
CA THR A 43 24.85 -16.76 11.16
C THR A 43 24.89 -15.28 10.85
N GLY A 44 25.64 -14.88 9.82
CA GLY A 44 25.68 -13.49 9.36
C GLY A 44 24.32 -12.98 8.85
N VAL A 45 23.56 -13.81 8.12
CA VAL A 45 22.22 -13.44 7.64
C VAL A 45 21.26 -13.20 8.82
N PHE A 46 21.23 -14.08 9.82
CA PHE A 46 20.35 -13.91 10.98
C PHE A 46 20.74 -12.69 11.80
N GLN A 47 22.03 -12.41 11.97
CA GLN A 47 22.50 -11.21 12.66
C GLN A 47 22.03 -9.94 11.94
N GLN A 48 22.15 -9.89 10.60
CA GLN A 48 21.68 -8.76 9.79
C GLN A 48 20.15 -8.57 9.89
N LEU A 49 19.36 -9.64 9.83
CA LEU A 49 17.90 -9.54 9.97
C LEU A 49 17.49 -9.10 11.39
N ARG A 50 18.13 -9.63 12.43
CA ARG A 50 17.92 -9.18 13.82
C ARG A 50 18.28 -7.70 13.98
N LEU A 51 19.38 -7.25 13.37
CA LEU A 51 19.78 -5.85 13.36
C LEU A 51 18.69 -4.99 12.71
N ALA A 52 18.20 -5.33 11.52
CA ALA A 52 17.10 -4.60 10.88
C ALA A 52 15.83 -4.52 11.76
N ILE A 53 15.45 -5.61 12.42
CA ILE A 53 14.32 -5.61 13.37
C ILE A 53 14.60 -4.67 14.55
N SER A 54 15.82 -4.70 15.11
CA SER A 54 16.20 -3.82 16.22
C SER A 54 16.21 -2.34 15.83
N LEU A 55 16.68 -2.03 14.61
CA LEU A 55 16.62 -0.68 14.04
C LEU A 55 15.17 -0.21 13.96
N ARG A 56 14.24 -1.01 13.46
CA ARG A 56 12.82 -0.63 13.47
C ARG A 56 12.31 -0.37 14.88
N LYS A 57 12.59 -1.27 15.84
CA LYS A 57 12.12 -1.13 17.23
C LYS A 57 12.61 0.16 17.90
N LYS A 58 13.76 0.70 17.50
CA LYS A 58 14.29 1.99 17.96
C LYS A 58 13.39 3.18 17.61
N TYR A 59 12.79 3.19 16.42
CA TYR A 59 11.92 4.28 15.93
C TYR A 59 10.43 4.03 16.16
N THR A 60 10.02 2.78 15.98
CA THR A 60 8.62 2.35 16.01
C THR A 60 8.55 1.04 16.82
N PRO A 61 8.38 1.12 18.15
CA PRO A 61 8.17 -0.08 18.95
C PRO A 61 6.93 -0.83 18.45
N CYS A 62 7.02 -2.15 18.35
CA CYS A 62 5.93 -2.96 17.81
C CYS A 62 4.69 -2.85 18.70
N ALA A 63 3.49 -2.70 18.11
CA ALA A 63 2.22 -2.57 18.84
C ALA A 63 1.93 -3.74 19.80
N ASN A 64 2.49 -4.93 19.54
CA ASN A 64 2.38 -6.10 20.43
C ASN A 64 3.26 -6.00 21.68
N ASP A 65 4.26 -5.13 21.67
CA ASP A 65 5.20 -5.01 22.78
C ASP A 65 4.67 -4.05 23.87
N GLN A 66 3.74 -3.13 23.58
CA GLN A 66 3.31 -2.11 24.56
C GLN A 66 1.87 -1.60 24.37
N PRO A 67 0.96 -1.73 25.35
CA PRO A 67 -0.31 -1.01 25.36
C PRO A 67 -0.05 0.50 25.56
N ASP A 68 -0.82 1.36 24.88
CA ASP A 68 -0.67 2.83 24.87
C ASP A 68 -0.50 3.50 26.25
N ALA A 69 -0.93 2.84 27.33
CA ALA A 69 -0.78 3.30 28.71
C ALA A 69 0.59 3.01 29.37
N ALA A 70 1.35 2.01 28.90
CA ALA A 70 2.54 1.52 29.60
C ALA A 70 3.77 2.45 29.52
N PHE A 71 3.69 3.52 28.72
CA PHE A 71 4.79 4.46 28.54
C PHE A 71 4.34 5.93 28.52
N ALA A 72 3.15 6.24 29.03
CA ALA A 72 2.74 7.63 29.24
C ALA A 72 3.76 8.25 30.22
N PRO A 73 4.64 9.16 29.76
CA PRO A 73 5.64 9.73 30.65
C PRO A 73 4.91 10.49 31.76
N GLN A 74 5.35 10.34 33.00
CA GLN A 74 4.83 11.14 34.10
C GLN A 74 5.33 12.57 33.93
N LEU A 75 4.50 13.41 33.31
CA LEU A 75 4.80 14.82 33.08
C LEU A 75 4.03 15.70 34.07
N PRO A 76 4.59 16.89 34.39
CA PRO A 76 3.84 17.95 35.08
C PRO A 76 2.53 18.32 34.35
N PRO A 77 1.59 18.99 35.04
CA PRO A 77 0.39 19.51 34.43
C PRO A 77 0.70 20.39 33.20
N ALA A 78 -0.18 20.37 32.20
CA ALA A 78 0.02 21.09 30.94
C ALA A 78 0.30 22.60 31.12
N SER A 79 -0.21 23.22 32.20
CA SER A 79 0.05 24.62 32.56
C SER A 79 1.54 24.92 32.77
N GLU A 80 2.32 23.93 33.19
CA GLU A 80 3.76 24.05 33.47
C GLU A 80 4.66 23.68 32.28
N LEU A 81 4.07 23.28 31.15
CA LEU A 81 4.80 22.82 29.97
C LEU A 81 4.77 23.86 28.85
N ARG A 82 5.88 23.97 28.11
CA ARG A 82 5.98 24.74 26.86
C ARG A 82 6.68 23.91 25.78
N ILE A 83 6.46 24.23 24.51
CA ILE A 83 7.16 23.57 23.39
C ILE A 83 8.25 24.49 22.85
N GLU A 84 9.37 23.88 22.45
CA GLU A 84 10.47 24.54 21.77
C GLU A 84 10.95 23.65 20.63
N PHE A 85 11.11 24.20 19.42
CA PHE A 85 11.68 23.45 18.29
C PHE A 85 13.19 23.66 18.24
N ARG A 86 13.95 22.56 18.25
CA ARG A 86 15.41 22.55 18.12
C ARG A 86 15.78 21.77 16.86
N ALA A 87 16.41 22.43 15.89
CA ALA A 87 16.72 21.82 14.58
C ALA A 87 15.51 21.13 13.92
N GLY A 88 14.30 21.68 14.14
CA GLY A 88 13.02 21.17 13.64
C GLY A 88 12.43 19.96 14.35
N LEU A 89 13.02 19.57 15.47
CA LEU A 89 12.51 18.58 16.41
C LEU A 89 11.84 19.27 17.60
N ALA A 90 10.60 18.89 17.89
CA ALA A 90 9.83 19.40 19.02
C ALA A 90 10.39 18.86 20.35
N CYS A 91 10.66 19.76 21.28
CA CYS A 91 11.05 19.47 22.66
C CYS A 91 9.99 20.00 23.62
N VAL A 92 9.52 19.16 24.54
CA VAL A 92 8.60 19.55 25.62
C VAL A 92 9.46 19.99 26.82
N MET A 93 9.37 21.26 27.16
CA MET A 93 10.16 21.90 28.21
C MET A 93 9.28 22.20 29.43
N ARG A 94 9.86 22.10 30.63
CA ARG A 94 9.23 22.62 31.85
C ARG A 94 9.48 24.13 31.94
N LYS A 95 8.42 24.92 32.14
CA LYS A 95 8.48 26.40 32.20
C LYS A 95 9.32 26.95 33.35
N ALA A 96 9.39 26.24 34.47
CA ALA A 96 10.01 26.76 35.69
C ALA A 96 11.55 26.87 35.60
N ASP A 97 12.19 25.93 34.89
CA ASP A 97 13.65 25.78 34.87
C ASP A 97 14.22 25.42 33.50
N ASP A 98 13.41 25.49 32.44
CA ASP A 98 13.79 25.22 31.05
C ASP A 98 14.46 23.85 30.85
N VAL A 99 14.06 22.85 31.64
CA VAL A 99 14.50 21.46 31.47
C VAL A 99 13.67 20.76 30.39
N CYS A 100 14.36 20.10 29.45
CA CYS A 100 13.73 19.27 28.43
C CYS A 100 13.25 17.96 29.06
N LEU A 101 11.92 17.75 29.06
CA LEU A 101 11.28 16.56 29.62
C LEU A 101 11.00 15.50 28.55
N LEU A 102 10.66 15.92 27.33
CA LEU A 102 10.48 15.03 26.19
C LEU A 102 11.16 15.59 24.95
N GLN A 103 11.87 14.73 24.24
CA GLN A 103 12.47 14.99 22.94
C GLN A 103 12.43 13.70 22.12
N PRO A 104 12.66 13.77 20.79
CA PRO A 104 12.84 12.57 19.99
C PRO A 104 14.00 11.72 20.51
N SER A 105 13.90 10.42 20.34
CA SER A 105 14.93 9.48 20.81
C SER A 105 16.16 9.42 19.90
N VAL A 106 16.08 10.01 18.71
CA VAL A 106 17.10 9.87 17.66
C VAL A 106 17.22 11.18 16.90
N GLU A 107 18.46 11.59 16.62
CA GLU A 107 18.78 12.75 15.79
C GLU A 107 18.82 12.39 14.30
N VAL A 108 18.77 13.40 13.42
CA VAL A 108 18.71 13.16 11.98
C VAL A 108 19.94 12.42 11.47
N GLU A 109 21.13 12.72 12.00
CA GLU A 109 22.38 12.09 11.58
C GLU A 109 22.39 10.59 11.84
N GLU A 110 21.91 10.19 13.02
CA GLU A 110 21.80 8.80 13.43
C GLU A 110 20.74 8.07 12.59
N PHE A 111 19.65 8.75 12.21
CA PHE A 111 18.67 8.20 11.26
C PHE A 111 19.25 7.87 9.89
N TYR A 112 20.11 8.73 9.35
CA TYR A 112 20.77 8.45 8.07
C TYR A 112 21.80 7.32 8.18
N GLN A 113 22.46 7.17 9.33
CA GLN A 113 23.35 6.03 9.59
C GLN A 113 22.56 4.71 9.66
N ASP A 114 21.47 4.67 10.43
CA ASP A 114 20.60 3.50 10.52
C ASP A 114 19.98 3.14 9.16
N MET A 115 19.65 4.13 8.34
CA MET A 115 19.20 3.94 6.96
C MET A 115 20.29 3.35 6.05
N ALA A 116 21.55 3.73 6.26
CA ALA A 116 22.69 3.16 5.54
C ALA A 116 22.92 1.69 5.93
N ASP A 117 22.79 1.36 7.23
CA ASP A 117 22.87 -0.01 7.73
C ASP A 117 21.73 -0.87 7.16
N LEU A 118 20.49 -0.37 7.17
CA LEU A 118 19.35 -1.05 6.57
C LEU A 118 19.55 -1.25 5.06
N PHE A 119 20.07 -0.25 4.35
CA PHE A 119 20.40 -0.35 2.94
C PHE A 119 21.45 -1.44 2.68
N ALA A 120 22.50 -1.52 3.50
CA ALA A 120 23.53 -2.54 3.41
C ALA A 120 22.94 -3.96 3.61
N ILE A 121 22.07 -4.14 4.61
CA ILE A 121 21.36 -5.40 4.87
C ILE A 121 20.47 -5.77 3.67
N ARG A 122 19.69 -4.82 3.15
CA ARG A 122 18.77 -5.03 2.02
C ARG A 122 19.51 -5.39 0.74
N THR A 123 20.70 -4.85 0.52
CA THR A 123 21.51 -5.09 -0.69
C THR A 123 22.45 -6.29 -0.55
N HIS A 124 22.54 -6.89 0.65
CA HIS A 124 23.35 -8.07 0.89
C HIS A 124 22.81 -9.29 0.12
N GLY A 125 23.66 -9.91 -0.71
CA GLY A 125 23.26 -11.01 -1.60
C GLY A 125 22.78 -12.26 -0.86
N ALA A 126 23.44 -12.64 0.24
CA ALA A 126 23.02 -13.79 1.05
C ALA A 126 21.67 -13.55 1.74
N VAL A 127 21.43 -12.33 2.24
CA VAL A 127 20.14 -11.97 2.88
C VAL A 127 19.04 -11.99 1.84
N SER A 128 19.28 -11.42 0.65
CA SER A 128 18.32 -11.43 -0.47
C SER A 128 17.92 -12.84 -0.88
N THR A 129 18.90 -13.74 -1.00
CA THR A 129 18.67 -15.14 -1.39
C THR A 129 17.92 -15.89 -0.29
N PHE A 130 18.33 -15.73 0.97
CA PHE A 130 17.65 -16.32 2.11
C PHE A 130 16.18 -15.86 2.19
N CYS A 131 15.93 -14.56 2.15
CA CYS A 131 14.59 -14.00 2.25
C CYS A 131 13.70 -14.46 1.08
N PHE A 132 14.26 -14.55 -0.14
CA PHE A 132 13.54 -15.12 -1.29
C PHE A 132 13.10 -16.57 -1.03
N GLN A 133 14.01 -17.42 -0.52
CA GLN A 133 13.71 -18.81 -0.18
C GLN A 133 12.64 -18.90 0.90
N ARG A 134 12.70 -18.06 1.95
CA ARG A 134 11.70 -18.02 3.02
C ARG A 134 10.32 -17.57 2.54
N LEU A 135 10.26 -16.50 1.74
CA LEU A 135 9.00 -16.01 1.17
C LEU A 135 8.35 -17.05 0.26
N ARG A 136 9.14 -17.76 -0.55
CA ARG A 136 8.64 -18.87 -1.37
C ARG A 136 8.13 -20.04 -0.52
N LEU A 137 8.83 -20.35 0.57
CA LEU A 137 8.40 -21.38 1.52
C LEU A 137 7.06 -21.01 2.16
N LEU A 138 6.90 -19.76 2.63
CA LEU A 138 5.64 -19.29 3.24
C LEU A 138 4.46 -19.41 2.28
N GLN A 139 4.67 -19.04 1.01
CA GLN A 139 3.68 -19.21 -0.04
C GLN A 139 3.32 -20.70 -0.24
N THR A 140 4.33 -21.55 -0.38
CA THR A 140 4.12 -23.00 -0.59
C THR A 140 3.44 -23.66 0.62
N LYS A 141 3.78 -23.25 1.84
CA LYS A 141 3.13 -23.71 3.08
C LYS A 141 1.65 -23.34 3.09
N PHE A 142 1.29 -22.13 2.62
CA PHE A 142 -0.11 -21.70 2.58
C PHE A 142 -0.88 -22.51 1.54
N ASP A 143 -0.30 -22.72 0.35
CA ASP A 143 -0.93 -23.55 -0.69
C ASP A 143 -1.18 -24.98 -0.17
N LEU A 144 -0.20 -25.58 0.50
CA LEU A 144 -0.35 -26.91 1.13
C LEU A 144 -1.41 -26.90 2.24
N PHE A 145 -1.41 -25.87 3.08
CA PHE A 145 -2.42 -25.69 4.13
C PHE A 145 -3.81 -25.63 3.52
N MET A 146 -4.02 -24.85 2.46
CA MET A 146 -5.30 -24.76 1.76
C MET A 146 -5.70 -26.11 1.15
N MET A 147 -4.78 -26.82 0.48
CA MET A 147 -5.07 -28.15 -0.08
C MET A 147 -5.49 -29.18 0.98
N ALA A 148 -4.94 -29.10 2.18
CA ALA A 148 -5.24 -30.04 3.25
C ALA A 148 -6.44 -29.64 4.12
N ASN A 149 -6.76 -28.33 4.22
CA ASN A 149 -7.67 -27.81 5.24
C ASN A 149 -8.86 -27.01 4.70
N PHE A 150 -8.98 -26.79 3.39
CA PHE A 150 -10.06 -25.99 2.81
C PHE A 150 -11.46 -26.42 3.29
N ASP A 151 -11.75 -27.72 3.27
CA ASP A 151 -13.05 -28.23 3.72
C ASP A 151 -13.27 -28.06 5.23
N HIS A 152 -12.21 -28.16 6.02
CA HIS A 152 -12.26 -27.93 7.46
C HIS A 152 -12.50 -26.45 7.79
N GLU A 153 -11.85 -25.52 7.08
CA GLU A 153 -12.10 -24.08 7.21
C GLU A 153 -13.56 -23.75 6.87
N MET A 154 -14.06 -24.35 5.79
CA MET A 154 -15.44 -24.18 5.38
C MET A 154 -16.40 -24.70 6.46
N GLN A 155 -16.16 -25.90 7.01
CA GLN A 155 -16.96 -26.47 8.11
C GLN A 155 -16.96 -25.60 9.36
N GLU A 156 -15.79 -25.07 9.74
CA GLU A 156 -15.66 -24.10 10.84
C GLU A 156 -16.55 -22.86 10.60
N GLN A 157 -16.51 -22.27 9.40
CA GLN A 157 -17.39 -21.13 9.07
C GLN A 157 -18.88 -21.52 9.04
N MET A 158 -19.23 -22.75 8.63
CA MET A 158 -20.62 -23.22 8.65
C MET A 158 -21.20 -23.30 10.05
N SER A 159 -20.36 -23.46 11.08
CA SER A 159 -20.79 -23.48 12.48
C SER A 159 -21.21 -22.11 13.01
N VAL A 160 -20.84 -21.02 12.32
CA VAL A 160 -21.18 -19.64 12.71
C VAL A 160 -22.57 -19.26 12.17
N PRO A 161 -23.55 -18.95 13.04
CA PRO A 161 -24.84 -18.42 12.62
C PRO A 161 -24.65 -17.07 11.91
N HIS A 162 -25.47 -16.79 10.88
CA HIS A 162 -25.36 -15.58 10.06
C HIS A 162 -24.03 -15.44 9.30
N ARG A 163 -23.48 -16.57 8.82
CA ARG A 163 -22.29 -16.67 7.94
C ARG A 163 -22.41 -15.82 6.68
N ASP A 164 -22.05 -14.55 6.79
CA ASP A 164 -22.03 -13.64 5.66
C ASP A 164 -20.86 -12.69 5.76
N PHE A 165 -20.12 -12.55 4.66
CA PHE A 165 -19.09 -11.53 4.54
C PHE A 165 -19.66 -10.13 4.74
N TYR A 166 -20.93 -9.89 4.38
CA TYR A 166 -21.60 -8.62 4.66
C TYR A 166 -21.66 -8.33 6.17
N ASN A 167 -21.74 -9.36 7.04
CA ASN A 167 -21.85 -9.19 8.49
C ASN A 167 -20.51 -9.01 9.22
N VAL A 168 -19.37 -9.04 8.51
CA VAL A 168 -18.04 -8.82 9.10
C VAL A 168 -17.67 -7.35 8.98
N ARG A 169 -17.11 -6.76 10.05
CA ARG A 169 -16.65 -5.36 10.03
C ARG A 169 -15.43 -5.23 9.14
N LYS A 170 -15.46 -4.25 8.24
CA LYS A 170 -14.35 -3.91 7.34
C LYS A 170 -14.16 -2.41 7.31
N VAL A 171 -12.91 -1.99 7.28
CA VAL A 171 -12.52 -0.58 7.29
C VAL A 171 -11.83 -0.27 5.98
N ASP A 172 -12.27 0.78 5.29
CA ASP A 172 -11.46 1.38 4.23
C ASP A 172 -10.31 2.15 4.87
N THR A 173 -9.14 1.51 4.90
CA THR A 173 -7.94 2.05 5.55
C THR A 173 -7.21 3.08 4.67
N HIS A 174 -7.55 3.17 3.38
CA HIS A 174 -6.92 4.11 2.47
C HIS A 174 -7.89 4.73 1.48
N ILE A 175 -8.33 5.96 1.79
CA ILE A 175 -9.28 6.72 0.97
C ILE A 175 -9.05 8.24 1.11
N HIS A 176 -8.99 8.93 -0.02
CA HIS A 176 -8.88 10.39 -0.09
C HIS A 176 -10.27 11.05 -0.06
N HIS A 177 -10.52 11.92 0.93
CA HIS A 177 -11.85 12.51 1.16
C HIS A 177 -12.41 13.23 -0.07
N SER A 178 -11.57 14.02 -0.75
CA SER A 178 -11.99 14.80 -1.93
C SER A 178 -12.43 13.95 -3.13
N ALA A 179 -12.16 12.64 -3.10
CA ALA A 179 -12.54 11.67 -4.11
C ALA A 179 -13.32 10.48 -3.52
N ALA A 180 -13.87 10.62 -2.31
CA ALA A 180 -14.56 9.52 -1.62
C ALA A 180 -15.91 9.15 -2.24
N MET A 181 -16.59 10.09 -2.92
CA MET A 181 -17.83 9.80 -3.65
C MET A 181 -17.54 9.20 -5.03
N ASN A 182 -18.45 8.37 -5.54
CA ASN A 182 -18.39 7.95 -6.93
C ASN A 182 -18.76 9.10 -7.90
N ALA A 183 -18.35 8.96 -9.16
CA ALA A 183 -18.60 9.99 -10.18
C ALA A 183 -20.09 10.26 -10.42
N LYS A 184 -20.95 9.23 -10.35
CA LYS A 184 -22.40 9.40 -10.56
C LYS A 184 -23.06 10.24 -9.47
N HIS A 185 -22.60 10.09 -8.22
CA HIS A 185 -23.06 10.85 -7.07
C HIS A 185 -22.65 12.32 -7.22
N LEU A 186 -21.37 12.58 -7.51
CA LEU A 186 -20.90 13.95 -7.74
C LEU A 186 -21.67 14.64 -8.89
N LEU A 187 -21.88 13.94 -10.01
CA LEU A 187 -22.65 14.47 -11.14
C LEU A 187 -24.07 14.86 -10.72
N ARG A 188 -24.78 13.96 -10.01
CA ARG A 188 -26.13 14.20 -9.52
C ARG A 188 -26.17 15.39 -8.57
N PHE A 189 -25.16 15.52 -7.70
CA PHE A 189 -25.04 16.63 -6.77
C PHE A 189 -24.84 17.96 -7.50
N ILE A 190 -23.89 18.03 -8.44
CA ILE A 190 -23.63 19.24 -9.23
C ILE A 190 -24.89 19.66 -10.00
N LYS A 191 -25.59 18.71 -10.64
CA LYS A 191 -26.87 18.99 -11.34
C LYS A 191 -27.94 19.53 -10.42
N LYS A 192 -28.09 18.94 -9.23
CA LYS A 192 -29.04 19.40 -8.20
C LYS A 192 -28.73 20.85 -7.81
N LYS A 193 -27.47 21.14 -7.45
CA LYS A 193 -27.04 22.49 -7.04
C LYS A 193 -27.18 23.53 -8.14
N ALA A 194 -26.79 23.21 -9.38
CA ALA A 194 -26.97 24.13 -10.49
C ALA A 194 -28.45 24.46 -10.78
N LYS A 195 -29.38 23.55 -10.45
CA LYS A 195 -30.82 23.77 -10.61
C LYS A 195 -31.46 24.53 -9.43
N THR A 196 -31.06 24.26 -8.20
CA THR A 196 -31.71 24.81 -6.99
C THR A 196 -31.01 26.02 -6.40
N CYS A 197 -29.70 26.16 -6.63
CA CYS A 197 -28.80 27.09 -5.97
C CYS A 197 -28.01 27.93 -7.00
N GLY A 198 -28.66 28.30 -8.11
CA GLY A 198 -28.01 29.02 -9.20
C GLY A 198 -27.51 30.42 -8.82
N ASP A 199 -28.19 31.08 -7.88
CA ASP A 199 -27.88 32.45 -7.46
C ASP A 199 -26.84 32.52 -6.32
N ASP A 200 -26.37 31.36 -5.82
CA ASP A 200 -25.34 31.30 -4.78
C ASP A 200 -24.03 31.88 -5.32
N VAL A 201 -23.40 32.77 -4.54
CA VAL A 201 -22.10 33.36 -4.88
C VAL A 201 -21.00 32.36 -4.55
N VAL A 202 -20.40 31.78 -5.59
CA VAL A 202 -19.45 30.66 -5.44
C VAL A 202 -17.99 31.07 -5.57
N LEU A 203 -17.71 32.20 -6.24
CA LEU A 203 -16.37 32.70 -6.50
C LEU A 203 -16.34 34.24 -6.49
N ARG A 204 -15.14 34.80 -6.32
CA ARG A 204 -14.86 36.21 -6.59
C ARG A 204 -13.76 36.37 -7.63
N ARG A 205 -14.06 37.02 -8.76
CA ARG A 205 -13.08 37.35 -9.80
C ARG A 205 -12.89 38.86 -9.86
N GLY A 206 -11.68 39.35 -9.60
CA GLY A 206 -11.38 40.80 -9.61
C GLY A 206 -12.27 41.61 -8.65
N GLY A 207 -12.62 41.03 -7.49
CA GLY A 207 -13.51 41.65 -6.50
C GLY A 207 -15.01 41.53 -6.79
N LYS A 208 -15.41 41.11 -7.99
CA LYS A 208 -16.82 40.91 -8.35
C LYS A 208 -17.31 39.52 -7.92
N PRO A 209 -18.48 39.42 -7.28
CA PRO A 209 -19.10 38.13 -6.99
C PRO A 209 -19.51 37.45 -8.29
N VAL A 210 -19.25 36.15 -8.40
CA VAL A 210 -19.68 35.29 -9.51
C VAL A 210 -20.62 34.23 -8.94
N THR A 211 -21.83 34.18 -9.46
CA THR A 211 -22.85 33.19 -9.06
C THR A 211 -22.60 31.84 -9.71
N LEU A 212 -23.18 30.77 -9.17
CA LEU A 212 -23.08 29.43 -9.76
C LEU A 212 -23.63 29.42 -11.20
N LYS A 213 -24.72 30.14 -11.45
CA LYS A 213 -25.34 30.27 -12.77
C LYS A 213 -24.42 30.99 -13.76
N GLU A 214 -23.78 32.07 -13.35
CA GLU A 214 -22.79 32.78 -14.18
C GLU A 214 -21.57 31.90 -14.45
N LEU A 215 -21.09 31.15 -13.45
CA LEU A 215 -19.98 30.22 -13.63
C LEU A 215 -20.30 29.15 -14.68
N PHE A 216 -21.49 28.55 -14.65
CA PHE A 216 -21.91 27.60 -15.69
C PHE A 216 -22.12 28.27 -17.06
N GLY A 217 -22.57 29.53 -17.08
CA GLY A 217 -22.68 30.34 -18.29
C GLY A 217 -21.32 30.58 -18.96
N ASP A 218 -20.32 30.98 -18.18
CA ASP A 218 -18.94 31.20 -18.62
C ASP A 218 -18.29 29.93 -19.21
N LEU A 219 -18.62 28.77 -18.64
CA LEU A 219 -18.12 27.48 -19.11
C LEU A 219 -18.79 27.02 -20.40
N GLY A 220 -19.90 27.65 -20.82
CA GLY A 220 -20.64 27.26 -22.01
C GLY A 220 -21.31 25.89 -21.90
N VAL A 221 -21.55 25.39 -20.68
CA VAL A 221 -22.12 24.05 -20.44
C VAL A 221 -23.44 24.18 -19.68
N SER A 222 -24.53 23.69 -20.29
CA SER A 222 -25.82 23.60 -19.60
C SER A 222 -25.77 22.52 -18.50
N PRO A 223 -26.26 22.80 -17.28
CA PRO A 223 -26.33 21.79 -16.22
C PRO A 223 -27.15 20.55 -16.60
N THR A 224 -28.14 20.67 -17.48
CA THR A 224 -28.93 19.52 -17.97
C THR A 224 -28.07 18.53 -18.75
N ASP A 225 -27.09 19.05 -19.48
CA ASP A 225 -26.31 18.33 -20.48
C ASP A 225 -25.04 17.74 -19.88
N LEU A 226 -24.74 18.02 -18.60
CA LEU A 226 -23.64 17.39 -17.88
C LEU A 226 -23.80 15.86 -17.90
N SER A 227 -22.76 15.15 -18.32
CA SER A 227 -22.68 13.69 -18.31
C SER A 227 -21.42 13.28 -17.54
N LEU A 228 -21.28 11.98 -17.25
CA LEU A 228 -20.05 11.46 -16.66
C LEU A 228 -18.84 11.74 -17.57
N ASP A 229 -19.02 11.58 -18.88
CA ASP A 229 -17.97 11.83 -19.87
C ASP A 229 -17.58 13.31 -19.91
N HIS A 230 -18.55 14.22 -19.81
CA HIS A 230 -18.26 15.65 -19.72
C HIS A 230 -17.45 15.98 -18.46
N MET A 231 -17.77 15.37 -17.31
CA MET A 231 -17.04 15.62 -16.05
C MET A 231 -15.57 15.21 -16.14
N ASN A 232 -15.23 14.18 -16.94
CA ASN A 232 -13.86 13.69 -17.15
C ASN A 232 -13.11 13.41 -15.83
N VAL A 233 -13.80 12.91 -14.81
CA VAL A 233 -13.22 12.61 -13.49
C VAL A 233 -12.79 11.15 -13.35
N THR A 234 -13.29 10.25 -14.20
CA THR A 234 -12.92 8.83 -14.19
C THR A 234 -11.55 8.62 -14.81
N ALA A 235 -10.78 7.70 -14.23
CA ALA A 235 -9.49 7.29 -14.79
C ALA A 235 -9.71 6.45 -16.07
N ASP A 236 -8.76 6.57 -16.99
CA ASP A 236 -8.72 5.84 -18.25
C ASP A 236 -7.26 5.46 -18.57
N GLN A 237 -7.03 4.76 -19.69
CA GLN A 237 -5.68 4.32 -20.08
C GLN A 237 -4.67 5.47 -20.24
N THR A 238 -5.13 6.71 -20.40
CA THR A 238 -4.26 7.89 -20.58
C THR A 238 -3.60 8.35 -19.28
N VAL A 239 -4.09 7.87 -18.13
CA VAL A 239 -3.59 8.18 -16.78
C VAL A 239 -2.42 7.29 -16.37
N PHE A 240 -2.20 6.17 -17.07
CA PHE A 240 -1.15 5.20 -16.77
C PHE A 240 0.25 5.84 -16.82
N ASN A 241 0.99 5.78 -15.70
CA ASN A 241 2.26 6.46 -15.44
C ASN A 241 2.24 7.98 -15.65
N ARG A 242 1.06 8.62 -15.63
CA ARG A 242 0.85 10.05 -15.87
C ARG A 242 0.15 10.69 -14.69
N PHE A 243 0.90 10.84 -13.61
CA PHE A 243 0.44 11.50 -12.37
C PHE A 243 -0.05 12.93 -12.57
N ASP A 244 0.49 13.65 -13.55
CA ASP A 244 0.01 14.97 -13.93
C ASP A 244 -1.44 14.93 -14.45
N ARG A 245 -1.76 13.91 -15.26
CA ARG A 245 -3.14 13.67 -15.73
C ARG A 245 -4.04 13.18 -14.62
N PHE A 246 -3.55 12.30 -13.74
CA PHE A 246 -4.27 11.91 -12.53
C PHE A 246 -4.67 13.13 -11.68
N ASN A 247 -3.74 14.04 -11.41
CA ASN A 247 -4.01 15.26 -10.67
C ASN A 247 -5.07 16.15 -11.35
N GLN A 248 -5.13 16.14 -12.69
CA GLN A 248 -6.15 16.86 -13.46
C GLN A 248 -7.54 16.23 -13.32
N LYS A 249 -7.67 14.92 -13.05
CA LYS A 249 -8.96 14.25 -12.85
C LYS A 249 -9.71 14.73 -11.60
N TYR A 250 -9.03 15.37 -10.65
CA TYR A 250 -9.69 16.11 -9.56
C TYR A 250 -10.41 17.38 -10.01
N ASN A 251 -10.26 17.83 -11.26
CA ASN A 251 -10.92 19.02 -11.81
C ASN A 251 -12.15 18.60 -12.64
N PRO A 252 -13.39 18.69 -12.10
CA PRO A 252 -14.59 18.42 -12.90
C PRO A 252 -14.64 19.32 -14.14
N LEU A 253 -15.00 18.76 -15.29
CA LEU A 253 -14.96 19.43 -16.61
C LEU A 253 -13.56 19.94 -17.01
N ASN A 254 -12.48 19.45 -16.37
CA ASN A 254 -11.13 20.01 -16.43
C ASN A 254 -11.06 21.48 -15.97
N GLN A 255 -12.00 21.93 -15.14
CA GLN A 255 -12.07 23.30 -14.65
C GLN A 255 -11.63 23.38 -13.17
N PRO A 256 -10.54 24.11 -12.87
CA PRO A 256 -10.05 24.24 -11.49
C PRO A 256 -11.05 24.99 -10.59
N ASP A 257 -11.87 25.85 -11.18
CA ASP A 257 -12.91 26.60 -10.47
C ASP A 257 -13.98 25.66 -9.91
N LEU A 258 -14.43 24.65 -10.69
CA LEU A 258 -15.40 23.67 -10.21
C LEU A 258 -14.83 22.78 -9.11
N ARG A 259 -13.54 22.43 -9.18
CA ARG A 259 -12.86 21.74 -8.07
C ARG A 259 -12.85 22.61 -6.82
N THR A 260 -12.57 23.90 -6.96
CA THR A 260 -12.53 24.83 -5.82
C THR A 260 -13.91 24.97 -5.19
N VAL A 261 -14.96 25.06 -6.00
CA VAL A 261 -16.34 25.21 -5.52
C VAL A 261 -16.87 23.93 -4.85
N PHE A 262 -16.67 22.76 -5.47
CA PHE A 262 -17.32 21.51 -5.02
C PHE A 262 -16.41 20.60 -4.17
N LEU A 263 -15.08 20.69 -4.30
CA LEU A 263 -14.12 19.71 -3.78
C LEU A 263 -13.02 20.32 -2.88
N LYS A 264 -13.18 21.58 -2.45
CA LYS A 264 -12.29 22.22 -1.46
C LYS A 264 -13.06 22.64 -0.22
N THR A 265 -12.40 22.49 0.93
CA THR A 265 -12.88 22.92 2.24
C THR A 265 -12.77 24.44 2.42
N ASP A 266 -11.71 25.04 1.85
CA ASP A 266 -11.43 26.47 1.90
C ASP A 266 -11.75 27.11 0.54
N ASN A 267 -12.89 27.79 0.46
CA ASN A 267 -13.37 28.54 -0.71
C ASN A 267 -14.30 29.69 -0.28
N GLU A 268 -14.83 30.47 -1.22
CA GLU A 268 -15.72 31.63 -0.93
C GLU A 268 -16.95 31.24 -0.07
N MET A 269 -17.47 30.02 -0.25
CA MET A 269 -18.61 29.50 0.51
C MET A 269 -18.20 28.69 1.74
N GLN A 270 -16.93 28.79 2.17
CA GLN A 270 -16.40 28.08 3.33
C GLN A 270 -16.65 26.56 3.25
N GLY A 271 -16.55 25.99 2.05
CA GLY A 271 -16.67 24.55 1.80
C GLY A 271 -18.08 23.98 1.99
N SER A 272 -19.13 24.80 1.94
CA SER A 272 -20.53 24.38 2.19
C SER A 272 -20.99 23.21 1.30
N TYR A 273 -20.68 23.25 -0.01
CA TYR A 273 -21.06 22.19 -0.94
C TYR A 273 -20.31 20.88 -0.69
N LEU A 274 -19.02 20.96 -0.37
CA LEU A 274 -18.24 19.77 -0.01
C LEU A 274 -18.76 19.17 1.31
N ALA A 275 -19.11 20.02 2.28
CA ALA A 275 -19.70 19.58 3.54
C ALA A 275 -21.05 18.86 3.33
N GLU A 276 -21.91 19.36 2.44
CA GLU A 276 -23.18 18.71 2.11
C GLU A 276 -22.99 17.34 1.44
N ILE A 277 -22.07 17.23 0.47
CA ILE A 277 -21.75 15.92 -0.12
C ILE A 277 -21.18 14.99 0.94
N THR A 278 -20.30 15.49 1.80
CA THR A 278 -19.71 14.72 2.89
C THR A 278 -20.79 14.22 3.86
N ARG A 279 -21.83 15.03 4.13
CA ARG A 279 -22.99 14.59 4.92
C ARG A 279 -23.70 13.43 4.24
N GLU A 280 -24.02 13.56 2.94
CA GLU A 280 -24.68 12.47 2.19
C GLU A 280 -23.85 11.17 2.25
N LEU A 281 -22.51 11.26 2.20
CA LEU A 281 -21.62 10.11 2.34
C LEU A 281 -21.58 9.52 3.76
N LEU A 282 -21.64 10.38 4.78
CA LEU A 282 -21.70 9.93 6.17
C LEU A 282 -23.01 9.20 6.46
N ASP A 283 -24.13 9.71 5.94
CA ASP A 283 -25.44 9.09 6.09
C ASP A 283 -25.45 7.69 5.45
N ASP A 284 -24.93 7.55 4.22
CA ASP A 284 -24.77 6.25 3.53
C ASP A 284 -23.86 5.28 4.33
N LEU A 285 -22.82 5.80 4.98
CA LEU A 285 -21.89 5.01 5.80
C LEU A 285 -22.50 4.59 7.15
N GLU A 286 -23.37 5.41 7.74
CA GLU A 286 -24.09 5.11 8.98
C GLU A 286 -25.18 4.06 8.76
N ASP A 287 -25.88 4.12 7.63
CA ASP A 287 -26.80 3.07 7.18
C ASP A 287 -26.06 1.73 6.97
N SER A 288 -24.79 1.79 6.56
CA SER A 288 -23.92 0.65 6.34
C SER A 288 -23.25 0.15 7.63
N LYS A 289 -24.00 -0.56 8.48
CA LYS A 289 -23.57 -1.10 9.80
C LYS A 289 -22.17 -1.75 9.87
N TYR A 290 -21.70 -2.33 8.77
CA TYR A 290 -20.51 -3.17 8.72
C TYR A 290 -19.32 -2.54 7.97
N GLN A 291 -19.51 -1.34 7.41
CA GLN A 291 -18.49 -0.62 6.65
C GLN A 291 -18.06 0.62 7.43
N HIS A 292 -16.76 0.84 7.50
CA HIS A 292 -16.15 1.97 8.17
C HIS A 292 -15.07 2.57 7.28
N ALA A 293 -14.66 3.81 7.52
CA ALA A 293 -13.67 4.48 6.67
C ALA A 293 -12.73 5.41 7.44
N GLU A 294 -11.50 5.54 6.94
CA GLU A 294 -10.50 6.50 7.39
C GLU A 294 -10.18 7.53 6.30
N TRP A 295 -11.01 8.57 6.22
CA TRP A 295 -10.93 9.59 5.18
C TRP A 295 -9.76 10.56 5.40
N ARG A 296 -9.00 10.84 4.35
CA ARG A 296 -7.85 11.76 4.40
C ARG A 296 -8.22 13.19 4.03
N LEU A 297 -7.93 14.12 4.94
CA LEU A 297 -8.01 15.57 4.73
C LEU A 297 -6.62 16.18 4.67
N SER A 298 -6.44 17.17 3.80
CA SER A 298 -5.13 17.82 3.62
C SER A 298 -4.90 18.96 4.61
N ILE A 299 -3.71 18.94 5.23
CA ILE A 299 -3.06 20.13 5.79
C ILE A 299 -1.77 20.34 4.99
N TYR A 300 -1.63 21.51 4.39
CA TYR A 300 -0.53 21.82 3.48
C TYR A 300 0.70 22.40 4.20
N GLY A 301 0.52 22.91 5.42
CA GLY A 301 1.60 23.51 6.19
C GLY A 301 2.05 24.88 5.65
N ARG A 302 1.16 25.62 4.99
CA ARG A 302 1.44 26.97 4.45
C ARG A 302 1.16 28.06 5.48
N ASN A 303 0.17 27.82 6.34
CA ASN A 303 -0.23 28.74 7.40
C ASN A 303 -0.76 27.96 8.61
N ARG A 304 -0.41 28.40 9.83
CA ARG A 304 -0.97 27.89 11.11
C ARG A 304 -2.49 27.91 11.16
N ALA A 305 -3.13 28.88 10.49
CA ALA A 305 -4.58 29.03 10.46
C ALA A 305 -5.31 27.86 9.75
N GLU A 306 -4.60 27.05 8.94
CA GLU A 306 -5.19 25.90 8.25
C GLU A 306 -5.87 24.92 9.22
N TRP A 307 -5.26 24.68 10.38
CA TRP A 307 -5.85 23.82 11.41
C TRP A 307 -7.17 24.36 11.94
N LYS A 308 -7.22 25.65 12.25
CA LYS A 308 -8.44 26.29 12.77
C LYS A 308 -9.55 26.29 11.71
N SER A 309 -9.22 26.63 10.46
CA SER A 309 -10.18 26.62 9.36
C SER A 309 -10.73 25.21 9.10
N LEU A 310 -9.87 24.19 9.09
CA LEU A 310 -10.27 22.81 8.86
C LEU A 310 -11.11 22.26 10.02
N ALA A 311 -10.68 22.49 11.27
CA ALA A 311 -11.42 22.08 12.45
C ALA A 311 -12.81 22.71 12.50
N LYS A 312 -12.90 24.02 12.21
CA LYS A 312 -14.17 24.73 12.12
C LYS A 312 -15.08 24.14 11.03
N TRP A 313 -14.53 23.86 9.85
CA TRP A 313 -15.29 23.21 8.77
C TRP A 313 -15.85 21.84 9.20
N VAL A 314 -15.06 21.00 9.88
CA VAL A 314 -15.55 19.71 10.36
C VAL A 314 -16.63 19.87 11.42
N LEU A 315 -16.43 20.73 12.42
CA LEU A 315 -17.33 20.85 13.58
C LEU A 315 -18.61 21.63 13.26
N ASP A 316 -18.53 22.76 12.56
CA ASP A 316 -19.70 23.61 12.25
C ASP A 316 -20.69 22.86 11.35
N TYR A 317 -20.18 22.11 10.36
CA TYR A 317 -20.99 21.26 9.51
C TYR A 317 -21.26 19.87 10.10
N LYS A 318 -20.81 19.60 11.34
CA LYS A 318 -21.00 18.37 12.15
C LYS A 318 -20.42 17.08 11.56
N LEU A 319 -19.39 17.15 10.71
CA LEU A 319 -18.89 16.09 9.83
C LEU A 319 -18.10 14.99 10.59
N VAL A 320 -18.72 14.44 11.63
CA VAL A 320 -18.17 13.38 12.48
C VAL A 320 -19.22 12.27 12.55
N SER A 321 -18.76 11.03 12.49
CA SER A 321 -19.60 9.83 12.59
C SER A 321 -18.90 8.73 13.41
N PRO A 322 -19.64 7.85 14.11
CA PRO A 322 -19.06 6.67 14.75
C PRO A 322 -18.41 5.70 13.75
N ASN A 323 -18.82 5.71 12.48
CA ASN A 323 -18.30 4.80 11.44
C ASN A 323 -17.10 5.36 10.68
N GLN A 324 -16.66 6.59 11.00
CA GLN A 324 -15.63 7.30 10.27
C GLN A 324 -14.56 7.88 11.20
N ARG A 325 -13.31 7.89 10.73
CA ARG A 325 -12.21 8.62 11.36
C ARG A 325 -11.46 9.45 10.33
N TRP A 326 -10.91 10.58 10.77
CA TRP A 326 -10.13 11.45 9.92
C TRP A 326 -8.64 11.06 9.96
N MET A 327 -7.98 11.10 8.81
CA MET A 327 -6.54 11.10 8.71
C MET A 327 -6.07 12.42 8.11
N ILE A 328 -4.94 12.94 8.55
CA ILE A 328 -4.36 14.16 7.99
C ILE A 328 -3.25 13.79 7.02
N GLN A 329 -3.45 14.11 5.75
CA GLN A 329 -2.42 13.95 4.73
C GLN A 329 -1.64 15.25 4.55
N ILE A 330 -0.31 15.14 4.53
CA ILE A 330 0.61 16.26 4.34
C ILE A 330 1.26 16.10 2.96
N PRO A 331 0.86 16.92 1.97
CA PRO A 331 1.48 16.91 0.66
C PRO A 331 2.92 17.41 0.70
N ARG A 332 3.86 16.68 0.08
CA ARG A 332 5.28 17.02 -0.01
C ARG A 332 5.54 18.12 -1.05
N LEU A 333 4.91 19.28 -0.90
CA LEU A 333 4.88 20.36 -1.88
C LEU A 333 5.67 21.62 -1.45
N TYR A 334 6.63 21.49 -0.53
CA TYR A 334 7.44 22.62 -0.05
C TYR A 334 8.03 23.47 -1.18
N SER A 335 8.58 22.85 -2.23
CA SER A 335 9.17 23.59 -3.37
C SER A 335 8.17 24.53 -4.05
N VAL A 336 6.90 24.13 -4.16
CA VAL A 336 5.82 24.95 -4.73
C VAL A 336 5.54 26.15 -3.84
N TYR A 337 5.42 25.92 -2.52
CA TYR A 337 5.12 26.99 -1.56
C TYR A 337 6.28 27.96 -1.40
N ARG A 338 7.51 27.43 -1.43
CA ARG A 338 8.75 28.20 -1.46
C ARG A 338 8.83 29.07 -2.70
N ALA A 339 8.55 28.52 -3.89
CA ALA A 339 8.53 29.29 -5.14
C ALA A 339 7.47 30.40 -5.14
N SER A 340 6.32 30.18 -4.49
CA SER A 340 5.26 31.19 -4.34
C SER A 340 5.52 32.22 -3.22
N GLY A 341 6.62 32.11 -2.47
CA GLY A 341 6.94 33.00 -1.35
C GLY A 341 6.08 32.80 -0.10
N GLN A 342 5.30 31.72 -0.02
CA GLN A 342 4.48 31.39 1.16
C GLN A 342 5.32 30.86 2.33
N LEU A 343 6.49 30.27 2.05
CA LEU A 343 7.40 29.71 3.05
C LEU A 343 8.82 30.25 2.87
N SER A 344 9.50 30.53 3.99
CA SER A 344 10.90 30.99 4.01
C SER A 344 11.90 29.83 4.09
N CYS A 345 11.57 28.80 4.86
CA CYS A 345 12.37 27.59 5.04
C CYS A 345 11.48 26.38 5.36
N PHE A 346 12.06 25.18 5.40
CA PHE A 346 11.30 23.97 5.74
C PHE A 346 10.77 23.99 7.18
N GLN A 347 11.45 24.67 8.11
CA GLN A 347 10.96 24.84 9.48
C GLN A 347 9.58 25.50 9.52
N ASP A 348 9.30 26.50 8.68
CA ASP A 348 8.00 27.16 8.65
C ASP A 348 6.88 26.15 8.34
N MET A 349 7.14 25.19 7.46
CA MET A 349 6.17 24.14 7.14
C MET A 349 5.92 23.25 8.36
N LEU A 350 6.97 22.83 9.05
CA LEU A 350 6.86 22.02 10.27
C LEU A 350 6.13 22.77 11.38
N ASP A 351 6.43 24.06 11.56
CA ASP A 351 5.76 24.92 12.54
C ASP A 351 4.27 25.04 12.23
N ASN A 352 3.91 25.29 10.97
CA ASN A 352 2.53 25.39 10.52
C ASN A 352 1.74 24.09 10.72
N VAL A 353 2.40 22.94 10.65
CA VAL A 353 1.80 21.62 10.90
C VAL A 353 1.69 21.33 12.39
N PHE A 354 2.77 21.43 13.16
CA PHE A 354 2.84 20.88 14.51
C PHE A 354 2.50 21.86 15.62
N VAL A 355 2.88 23.15 15.50
CA VAL A 355 2.67 24.12 16.59
C VAL A 355 1.19 24.22 17.00
N PRO A 356 0.22 24.36 16.06
CA PRO A 356 -1.19 24.42 16.44
C PRO A 356 -1.70 23.17 17.17
N MET A 357 -1.15 21.99 16.85
CA MET A 357 -1.52 20.75 17.51
C MET A 357 -0.99 20.68 18.95
N PHE A 358 0.25 21.13 19.16
CA PHE A 358 0.85 21.21 20.48
C PHE A 358 0.15 22.24 21.36
N GLU A 359 -0.13 23.44 20.82
CA GLU A 359 -0.88 24.50 21.50
C GLU A 359 -2.27 23.99 21.94
N ALA A 360 -3.02 23.35 21.04
CA ALA A 360 -4.33 22.78 21.36
C ALA A 360 -4.27 21.59 22.33
N THR A 361 -3.14 20.89 22.41
CA THR A 361 -2.93 19.80 23.38
C THR A 361 -2.60 20.34 24.78
N LEU A 362 -1.80 21.42 24.87
CA LEU A 362 -1.40 22.03 26.14
C LEU A 362 -2.47 22.96 26.72
N ASP A 363 -3.19 23.68 25.86
CA ASP A 363 -4.32 24.53 26.23
C ASP A 363 -5.56 24.26 25.35
N PRO A 364 -6.32 23.19 25.65
CA PRO A 364 -7.56 22.89 24.93
C PRO A 364 -8.62 23.99 25.02
N LYS A 365 -8.59 24.83 26.07
CA LYS A 365 -9.59 25.89 26.27
C LYS A 365 -9.30 27.10 25.39
N GLY A 366 -8.02 27.40 25.13
CA GLY A 366 -7.60 28.44 24.19
C GLY A 366 -7.84 28.07 22.72
N HIS A 367 -7.89 26.77 22.40
CA HIS A 367 -8.06 26.25 21.04
C HIS A 367 -9.15 25.15 20.96
N PRO A 368 -10.41 25.44 21.36
CA PRO A 368 -11.43 24.41 21.55
C PRO A 368 -11.76 23.64 20.27
N GLU A 369 -11.86 24.33 19.12
CA GLU A 369 -12.22 23.69 17.86
C GLU A 369 -11.13 22.71 17.40
N VAL A 370 -9.86 23.13 17.51
CA VAL A 370 -8.73 22.27 17.14
C VAL A 370 -8.61 21.11 18.11
N ALA A 371 -8.75 21.34 19.42
CA ALA A 371 -8.66 20.30 20.44
C ALA A 371 -9.72 19.20 20.25
N GLU A 372 -10.97 19.59 19.96
CA GLU A 372 -12.05 18.65 19.65
C GLU A 372 -11.78 17.88 18.34
N PHE A 373 -11.40 18.59 17.27
CA PHE A 373 -11.09 17.95 15.99
C PHE A 373 -9.94 16.93 16.10
N LEU A 374 -8.89 17.21 16.89
CA LEU A 374 -7.81 16.27 17.17
C LEU A 374 -8.32 14.96 17.81
N GLY A 375 -9.44 14.98 18.53
CA GLY A 375 -10.09 13.78 19.09
C GLY A 375 -10.73 12.87 18.04
N HIS A 376 -11.00 13.39 16.84
CA HIS A 376 -11.59 12.65 15.72
C HIS A 376 -10.56 12.15 14.70
N ILE A 377 -9.30 12.54 14.85
CA ILE A 377 -8.19 12.14 13.97
C ILE A 377 -7.56 10.83 14.47
N SER A 378 -7.37 9.88 13.55
CA SER A 378 -6.74 8.59 13.83
C SER A 378 -5.27 8.51 13.42
N GLY A 379 -4.81 9.38 12.51
CA GLY A 379 -3.43 9.33 12.04
C GLY A 379 -3.04 10.36 11.00
N PHE A 380 -1.80 10.24 10.55
CA PHE A 380 -1.13 11.10 9.58
C PHE A 380 -0.57 10.30 8.40
N ASP A 381 -0.55 10.96 7.25
CA ASP A 381 -0.04 10.44 5.97
C ASP A 381 0.86 11.49 5.30
N SER A 382 1.83 11.06 4.51
CA SER A 382 2.66 11.90 3.65
C SER A 382 2.44 11.52 2.19
N VAL A 383 1.98 12.49 1.39
CA VAL A 383 1.49 12.26 0.02
C VAL A 383 2.20 13.15 -1.00
N ASP A 384 2.14 12.77 -2.28
CA ASP A 384 2.55 13.44 -3.54
C ASP A 384 3.11 12.35 -4.47
N ASP A 385 3.26 12.68 -5.75
CA ASP A 385 3.84 11.82 -6.78
C ASP A 385 5.24 11.30 -6.37
N GLU A 386 5.29 10.03 -5.95
CA GLU A 386 6.52 9.35 -5.54
C GLU A 386 7.53 9.19 -6.69
N SER A 387 7.11 9.31 -7.95
CA SER A 387 7.99 9.15 -9.12
C SER A 387 8.88 10.37 -9.41
N LYS A 388 8.62 11.51 -8.74
CA LYS A 388 9.41 12.76 -8.91
C LYS A 388 10.81 12.69 -8.30
N SER A 389 11.16 11.63 -7.57
CA SER A 389 12.46 11.43 -6.89
C SER A 389 13.62 11.11 -7.85
N ASN A 390 13.76 11.88 -8.94
CA ASN A 390 14.73 11.61 -10.02
C ASN A 390 16.02 12.41 -9.89
N GLU A 391 16.11 13.39 -8.98
CA GLU A 391 17.33 14.16 -8.79
C GLU A 391 18.37 13.38 -7.96
N PRO A 392 19.66 13.34 -8.38
CA PRO A 392 20.72 12.70 -7.61
C PRO A 392 20.86 13.20 -6.16
N GLY A 393 20.34 14.40 -5.86
CA GLY A 393 20.24 14.97 -4.52
C GLY A 393 19.37 14.14 -3.56
N ASP A 394 18.27 13.54 -4.05
CA ASP A 394 17.40 12.64 -3.27
C ASP A 394 18.08 11.30 -2.93
N ARG A 395 19.07 10.92 -3.74
CA ARG A 395 19.85 9.68 -3.57
C ARG A 395 20.97 9.83 -2.54
N THR A 396 21.44 11.05 -2.34
CA THR A 396 22.61 11.36 -1.52
C THR A 396 22.21 11.85 -0.14
N MET A 397 23.12 11.75 0.82
CA MET A 397 23.03 12.35 2.16
C MET A 397 23.00 13.89 2.14
N SER A 398 22.52 14.50 1.04
CA SER A 398 22.48 15.95 0.80
C SER A 398 21.64 16.69 1.84
N SER A 399 20.71 15.98 2.49
CA SER A 399 19.88 16.51 3.58
C SER A 399 20.51 16.39 4.97
N LEU A 400 21.63 15.68 5.14
CA LEU A 400 22.32 15.55 6.44
C LEU A 400 22.96 16.87 6.88
N GLY A 401 23.37 17.71 5.92
CA GLY A 401 24.11 18.93 6.21
C GLY A 401 23.26 20.18 6.46
N ARG A 402 21.93 20.04 6.61
CA ARG A 402 21.02 21.18 6.81
C ARG A 402 19.90 20.82 7.77
N THR A 403 19.75 21.64 8.80
CA THR A 403 18.55 21.65 9.63
C THR A 403 17.35 22.21 8.85
N PRO A 404 16.10 21.96 9.29
CA PRO A 404 14.91 22.50 8.63
C PRO A 404 14.89 24.03 8.52
N GLN A 405 15.51 24.73 9.49
CA GLN A 405 15.70 26.18 9.49
C GLN A 405 16.65 26.62 8.34
N GLU A 406 17.69 25.85 8.10
CA GLU A 406 18.69 26.11 7.06
C GLU A 406 18.24 25.66 5.67
N TRP A 407 17.23 24.78 5.59
CA TRP A 407 16.63 24.35 4.33
C TRP A 407 15.82 25.49 3.70
N THR A 408 16.52 26.41 3.06
CA THR A 408 15.96 27.58 2.34
C THR A 408 15.98 27.39 0.82
N LEU A 409 16.43 26.21 0.35
CA LEU A 409 16.57 25.83 -1.05
C LEU A 409 15.20 25.84 -1.77
N HIS A 410 15.21 26.08 -3.08
CA HIS A 410 14.01 25.92 -3.92
C HIS A 410 13.64 24.45 -4.15
N ALA A 411 14.61 23.55 -4.06
CA ALA A 411 14.40 22.12 -4.17
C ALA A 411 13.57 21.58 -3.00
N ASN A 412 12.77 20.56 -3.28
CA ASN A 412 11.99 19.87 -2.26
C ASN A 412 12.93 19.05 -1.36
N PRO A 413 12.72 18.98 -0.03
CA PRO A 413 13.38 17.98 0.79
C PRO A 413 13.09 16.55 0.31
N SER A 414 14.02 15.64 0.57
CA SER A 414 13.87 14.24 0.17
C SER A 414 12.75 13.53 0.92
N TYR A 415 12.23 12.44 0.35
CA TYR A 415 11.20 11.61 1.00
C TYR A 415 11.61 11.21 2.43
N LYS A 416 12.86 10.77 2.61
CA LYS A 416 13.39 10.34 3.91
C LYS A 416 13.36 11.49 4.93
N TYR A 417 13.77 12.69 4.49
CA TYR A 417 13.82 13.87 5.34
C TYR A 417 12.44 14.32 5.80
N TYR A 418 11.46 14.40 4.89
CA TYR A 418 10.06 14.65 5.25
C TYR A 418 9.56 13.66 6.30
N ASN A 419 9.71 12.37 6.00
CA ASN A 419 9.17 11.31 6.86
C ASN A 419 9.83 11.32 8.25
N PHE A 420 11.14 11.59 8.34
CA PHE A 420 11.85 11.68 9.61
C PHE A 420 11.29 12.80 10.50
N TYR A 421 11.19 14.03 9.99
CA TYR A 421 10.69 15.16 10.79
C TYR A 421 9.21 15.05 11.11
N LEU A 422 8.39 14.56 10.16
CA LEU A 422 6.97 14.33 10.41
C LEU A 422 6.77 13.28 11.51
N GLN A 423 7.45 12.14 11.41
CA GLN A 423 7.29 11.06 12.37
C GLN A 423 7.87 11.43 13.75
N SER A 424 9.07 12.01 13.80
CA SER A 424 9.73 12.34 15.07
C SER A 424 8.92 13.33 15.89
N ASN A 425 8.39 14.38 15.25
CA ASN A 425 7.53 15.36 15.90
C ASN A 425 6.18 14.76 16.31
N LEU A 426 5.60 13.89 15.47
CA LEU A 426 4.36 13.19 15.80
C LEU A 426 4.53 12.25 17.00
N ARG A 427 5.69 11.57 17.14
CA ARG A 427 5.98 10.71 18.30
C ARG A 427 6.10 11.50 19.59
N VAL A 428 6.76 12.66 19.57
CA VAL A 428 6.82 13.55 20.75
C VAL A 428 5.41 14.02 21.12
N LEU A 429 4.62 14.44 20.14
CA LEU A 429 3.23 14.84 20.36
C LEU A 429 2.40 13.69 20.93
N ASN A 430 2.53 12.47 20.40
CA ASN A 430 1.82 11.30 20.91
C ASN A 430 2.18 10.98 22.36
N ARG A 431 3.46 11.08 22.74
CA ARG A 431 3.90 10.88 24.14
C ARG A 431 3.30 11.93 25.08
N LEU A 432 3.28 13.20 24.65
CA LEU A 432 2.63 14.29 25.40
C LEU A 432 1.12 14.06 25.53
N ARG A 433 0.45 13.70 24.43
CA ARG A 433 -0.99 13.41 24.42
C ARG A 433 -1.32 12.23 25.32
N ALA A 434 -0.53 11.16 25.27
CA ALA A 434 -0.67 10.01 26.16
C ALA A 434 -0.51 10.38 27.64
N SER A 435 0.48 11.22 28.01
CA SER A 435 0.62 11.68 29.40
C SER A 435 -0.56 12.51 29.91
N LEU A 436 -1.29 13.16 29.00
CA LEU A 436 -2.47 13.98 29.31
C LEU A 436 -3.79 13.21 29.12
N GLY A 437 -3.75 11.92 28.76
CA GLY A 437 -4.94 11.09 28.57
C GLY A 437 -5.71 11.34 27.25
N PHE A 438 -5.09 12.00 26.28
CA PHE A 438 -5.67 12.20 24.94
C PHE A 438 -5.35 11.04 23.99
N ASN A 439 -6.07 10.96 22.86
CA ASN A 439 -5.79 9.99 21.79
C ASN A 439 -4.43 10.23 21.12
N GLN A 440 -3.84 9.16 20.61
CA GLN A 440 -2.60 9.20 19.81
C GLN A 440 -2.92 9.05 18.31
N PHE A 441 -1.92 9.33 17.49
CA PHE A 441 -2.01 9.29 16.04
C PHE A 441 -1.07 8.27 15.43
N HIS A 442 -1.57 7.43 14.52
CA HIS A 442 -0.73 6.54 13.73
C HIS A 442 -0.05 7.28 12.58
N TYR A 443 1.20 6.94 12.25
CA TYR A 443 1.89 7.41 11.05
C TYR A 443 1.82 6.35 9.95
N ARG A 444 1.05 6.61 8.88
CA ARG A 444 0.84 5.71 7.75
C ARG A 444 1.05 6.44 6.41
N PRO A 445 2.30 6.65 5.98
CA PRO A 445 2.60 7.38 4.76
C PRO A 445 2.29 6.55 3.50
N HIS A 446 2.05 7.23 2.37
CA HIS A 446 2.22 6.64 1.05
C HIS A 446 3.69 6.27 0.84
N ALA A 447 3.92 4.99 0.56
CA ALA A 447 5.25 4.46 0.36
C ALA A 447 5.28 3.32 -0.65
N GLY A 448 6.13 3.47 -1.66
CA GLY A 448 6.43 2.40 -2.61
C GLY A 448 5.28 2.08 -3.55
N GLU A 449 4.35 3.01 -3.76
CA GLU A 449 3.44 2.95 -4.90
C GLU A 449 4.22 3.11 -6.22
N ALA A 450 5.05 4.15 -6.26
CA ALA A 450 6.04 4.44 -7.28
C ALA A 450 7.38 4.81 -6.62
N GLY A 451 8.21 5.56 -7.33
CA GLY A 451 9.47 6.06 -6.78
C GLY A 451 10.53 4.99 -6.52
N GLU A 452 11.53 5.38 -5.72
CA GLU A 452 12.71 4.60 -5.41
C GLU A 452 12.51 3.68 -4.19
N LEU A 453 13.25 2.58 -4.12
CA LEU A 453 13.09 1.59 -3.04
C LEU A 453 13.38 2.13 -1.64
N HIS A 454 14.19 3.18 -1.54
CA HIS A 454 14.55 3.77 -0.26
C HIS A 454 13.39 4.47 0.45
N HIS A 455 12.27 4.74 -0.23
CA HIS A 455 11.03 5.18 0.43
C HIS A 455 10.54 4.11 1.40
N LEU A 456 10.60 2.84 0.99
CA LEU A 456 10.22 1.70 1.82
C LEU A 456 11.24 1.42 2.94
N ASP A 457 12.51 1.74 2.73
CA ASP A 457 13.54 1.70 3.80
C ASP A 457 13.17 2.70 4.92
N ALA A 458 12.83 3.95 4.55
CA ALA A 458 12.43 4.97 5.53
C ALA A 458 11.11 4.64 6.22
N ALA A 459 10.11 4.18 5.46
CA ALA A 459 8.83 3.77 6.00
C ALA A 459 8.97 2.53 6.91
N PHE A 460 9.88 1.60 6.61
CA PHE A 460 10.15 0.44 7.46
C PHE A 460 10.69 0.83 8.84
N LEU A 461 11.46 1.91 8.95
CA LEU A 461 11.92 2.39 10.25
C LEU A 461 10.82 3.19 10.96
N LEU A 462 10.20 4.13 10.25
CA LEU A 462 9.41 5.20 10.86
C LEU A 462 7.91 4.91 11.00
N ALA A 463 7.31 4.16 10.07
CA ALA A 463 5.87 4.06 9.94
C ALA A 463 5.23 2.93 10.76
N ASP A 464 3.99 3.17 11.22
CA ASP A 464 3.13 2.15 11.85
C ASP A 464 2.53 1.19 10.80
N GLY A 465 2.30 1.70 9.58
CA GLY A 465 1.83 0.98 8.39
C GLY A 465 2.08 1.83 7.14
N ILE A 466 1.76 1.33 5.95
CA ILE A 466 1.94 2.09 4.69
C ILE A 466 0.71 1.99 3.79
N SER A 467 0.52 3.00 2.94
CA SER A 467 -0.35 2.90 1.76
C SER A 467 0.43 2.39 0.55
N HIS A 468 -0.17 1.49 -0.22
CA HIS A 468 0.29 0.81 -1.45
C HIS A 468 1.35 -0.29 -1.29
N GLY A 469 2.61 0.05 -1.06
CA GLY A 469 3.69 -0.95 -0.93
C GLY A 469 4.01 -1.80 -2.18
N LEU A 470 3.60 -1.39 -3.39
CA LEU A 470 3.81 -2.16 -4.63
C LEU A 470 5.28 -2.55 -4.84
N ASN A 471 6.20 -1.62 -4.57
CA ASN A 471 7.64 -1.80 -4.77
C ASN A 471 8.28 -2.81 -3.82
N LEU A 472 7.59 -3.29 -2.77
CA LEU A 472 8.07 -4.42 -1.96
C LEU A 472 8.31 -5.68 -2.81
N ARG A 473 7.62 -5.81 -3.96
CA ARG A 473 7.88 -6.90 -4.92
C ARG A 473 9.30 -6.89 -5.50
N LYS A 474 10.00 -5.75 -5.44
CA LYS A 474 11.35 -5.56 -5.98
C LYS A 474 12.45 -5.82 -4.93
N SER A 475 12.09 -6.08 -3.67
CA SER A 475 13.06 -6.34 -2.60
C SER A 475 12.57 -7.45 -1.67
N THR A 476 13.15 -8.63 -1.82
CA THR A 476 12.83 -9.79 -0.97
C THR A 476 13.23 -9.57 0.50
N PRO A 477 14.35 -8.89 0.85
CA PRO A 477 14.64 -8.59 2.25
C PRO A 477 13.59 -7.67 2.89
N LEU A 478 13.20 -6.58 2.23
CA LEU A 478 12.18 -5.69 2.77
C LEU A 478 10.84 -6.40 2.92
N GLN A 479 10.39 -7.14 1.89
CA GLN A 479 9.14 -7.87 1.98
C GLN A 479 9.12 -8.87 3.15
N TYR A 480 10.23 -9.57 3.38
CA TYR A 480 10.36 -10.49 4.50
C TYR A 480 10.41 -9.76 5.85
N LEU A 481 11.08 -8.61 5.93
CA LEU A 481 11.09 -7.77 7.13
C LEU A 481 9.69 -7.19 7.45
N TYR A 482 8.91 -6.81 6.44
CA TYR A 482 7.51 -6.37 6.63
C TYR A 482 6.63 -7.50 7.17
N TYR A 483 6.84 -8.74 6.69
CA TYR A 483 6.20 -9.94 7.23
C TYR A 483 6.58 -10.18 8.71
N LEU A 484 7.88 -10.22 9.01
CA LEU A 484 8.39 -10.48 10.36
C LEU A 484 7.91 -9.44 11.37
N CYS A 485 7.91 -8.16 10.98
CA CYS A 485 7.48 -7.05 11.83
C CYS A 485 5.96 -6.81 11.82
N GLY A 486 5.18 -7.57 11.04
CA GLY A 486 3.72 -7.45 10.96
C GLY A 486 3.21 -6.08 10.51
N ILE A 487 3.98 -5.37 9.67
CA ILE A 487 3.67 -4.00 9.24
C ILE A 487 2.44 -4.01 8.33
N GLY A 488 1.44 -3.17 8.64
CA GLY A 488 0.22 -3.04 7.86
C GLY A 488 0.47 -2.42 6.49
N ILE A 489 -0.13 -2.99 5.44
CA ILE A 489 -0.05 -2.51 4.07
C ILE A 489 -1.49 -2.37 3.52
N ALA A 490 -1.95 -1.14 3.38
CA ALA A 490 -3.23 -0.83 2.74
C ALA A 490 -3.05 -0.76 1.23
N MET A 491 -3.59 -1.73 0.50
CA MET A 491 -3.42 -1.86 -0.95
C MET A 491 -4.70 -1.50 -1.69
N SER A 492 -4.56 -0.74 -2.79
CA SER A 492 -5.68 -0.33 -3.65
C SER A 492 -5.51 -0.85 -5.09
N PRO A 493 -5.78 -2.15 -5.35
CA PRO A 493 -5.55 -2.76 -6.65
C PRO A 493 -6.22 -2.07 -7.85
N CYS A 494 -7.45 -1.54 -7.73
CA CYS A 494 -8.10 -0.82 -8.84
C CYS A 494 -7.41 0.50 -9.17
N SER A 495 -6.98 1.26 -8.15
CA SER A 495 -6.18 2.47 -8.35
C SER A 495 -4.87 2.12 -9.05
N ASN A 496 -4.13 1.16 -8.49
CA ASN A 496 -2.84 0.74 -9.02
C ASN A 496 -2.93 0.18 -10.45
N ASN A 497 -4.04 -0.48 -10.81
CA ASN A 497 -4.33 -0.92 -12.18
C ASN A 497 -4.36 0.22 -13.20
N ASN A 498 -4.93 1.36 -12.83
CA ASN A 498 -5.04 2.51 -13.72
C ASN A 498 -3.78 3.37 -13.74
N LEU A 499 -3.03 3.41 -12.63
CA LEU A 499 -1.88 4.30 -12.49
C LEU A 499 -0.53 3.67 -12.86
N PHE A 500 -0.27 2.39 -12.54
CA PHE A 500 1.11 1.86 -12.61
C PHE A 500 1.25 0.44 -13.10
N LEU A 501 0.31 -0.42 -12.73
CA LEU A 501 0.52 -1.85 -12.78
C LEU A 501 -0.79 -2.55 -13.03
N SER A 502 -0.92 -3.19 -14.20
CA SER A 502 -2.13 -3.94 -14.55
C SER A 502 -2.57 -4.87 -13.43
N TYR A 503 -3.87 -5.00 -13.22
CA TYR A 503 -4.48 -5.72 -12.10
C TYR A 503 -3.90 -7.13 -11.93
N GLN A 504 -3.68 -7.83 -13.03
CA GLN A 504 -3.09 -9.19 -13.04
C GLN A 504 -1.68 -9.29 -12.46
N LYS A 505 -0.93 -8.18 -12.49
CA LYS A 505 0.45 -8.11 -12.03
C LYS A 505 0.56 -7.56 -10.61
N THR A 506 -0.56 -7.17 -9.97
CA THR A 506 -0.53 -6.65 -8.60
C THR A 506 0.12 -7.68 -7.65
N PRO A 507 0.99 -7.24 -6.73
CA PRO A 507 1.60 -8.16 -5.77
C PRO A 507 0.68 -8.44 -4.57
N PHE A 508 -0.54 -7.88 -4.54
CA PHE A 508 -1.48 -8.04 -3.43
C PHE A 508 -1.71 -9.50 -3.05
N HIS A 509 -2.04 -10.36 -4.03
CA HIS A 509 -2.32 -11.77 -3.75
C HIS A 509 -1.08 -12.51 -3.23
N ASP A 510 0.09 -12.25 -3.81
CA ASP A 510 1.36 -12.79 -3.33
C ASP A 510 1.63 -12.40 -1.87
N PHE A 511 1.37 -11.13 -1.51
CA PHE A 511 1.57 -10.64 -0.15
C PHE A 511 0.60 -11.31 0.83
N PHE A 512 -0.68 -11.41 0.46
CA PHE A 512 -1.70 -12.10 1.26
C PHE A 512 -1.34 -13.57 1.49
N VAL A 513 -1.00 -14.31 0.43
CA VAL A 513 -0.65 -15.73 0.52
C VAL A 513 0.58 -15.95 1.40
N ARG A 514 1.61 -15.10 1.26
CA ARG A 514 2.82 -15.13 2.11
C ARG A 514 2.55 -14.75 3.57
N GLY A 515 1.37 -14.21 3.89
CA GLY A 515 0.96 -13.85 5.24
C GLY A 515 1.39 -12.46 5.68
N LEU A 516 1.73 -11.56 4.74
CA LEU A 516 1.90 -10.14 5.07
C LEU A 516 0.56 -9.56 5.56
N ASN A 517 0.65 -8.58 6.45
CA ASN A 517 -0.50 -7.88 7.00
C ASN A 517 -1.09 -6.90 5.97
N VAL A 518 -1.84 -7.41 5.00
CA VAL A 518 -2.46 -6.61 3.94
C VAL A 518 -3.95 -6.36 4.22
N SER A 519 -4.43 -5.18 3.82
CA SER A 519 -5.85 -4.82 3.71
C SER A 519 -6.15 -4.32 2.29
N LEU A 520 -7.42 -4.39 1.89
CA LEU A 520 -7.92 -3.77 0.67
C LEU A 520 -8.51 -2.39 0.97
N SER A 521 -8.28 -1.44 0.07
CA SER A 521 -8.69 -0.05 0.18
C SER A 521 -9.03 0.56 -1.18
N THR A 522 -9.70 1.72 -1.20
CA THR A 522 -10.28 2.26 -2.44
C THR A 522 -9.52 3.41 -3.08
N ASP A 523 -8.66 4.10 -2.32
CA ASP A 523 -7.90 5.26 -2.77
C ASP A 523 -8.80 6.46 -3.19
N ASP A 524 -9.13 6.56 -4.48
CA ASP A 524 -10.03 7.56 -5.06
C ASP A 524 -11.26 6.89 -5.72
N PRO A 525 -12.32 6.56 -4.96
CA PRO A 525 -13.59 6.08 -5.51
C PRO A 525 -14.13 6.89 -6.70
N LEU A 526 -13.96 8.20 -6.68
CA LEU A 526 -14.37 9.11 -7.76
C LEU A 526 -13.78 8.73 -9.12
N MET A 527 -12.54 8.23 -9.12
CA MET A 527 -11.77 7.97 -10.33
C MET A 527 -11.80 6.51 -10.74
N PHE A 528 -11.79 5.60 -9.77
CA PHE A 528 -11.49 4.19 -10.02
C PHE A 528 -12.69 3.25 -9.86
N HIS A 529 -13.80 3.71 -9.28
CA HIS A 529 -14.93 2.85 -8.92
C HIS A 529 -16.21 3.26 -9.63
N GLN A 530 -17.05 2.28 -9.94
CA GLN A 530 -18.30 2.49 -10.68
C GLN A 530 -19.54 2.25 -9.81
N THR A 531 -19.39 1.52 -8.70
CA THR A 531 -20.50 1.14 -7.83
C THR A 531 -20.77 2.19 -6.75
N LYS A 532 -21.87 2.02 -6.00
CA LYS A 532 -22.17 2.83 -4.82
C LYS A 532 -21.34 2.45 -3.60
N GLU A 533 -20.82 1.23 -3.56
CA GLU A 533 -20.07 0.67 -2.44
C GLU A 533 -18.64 0.34 -2.90
N PRO A 534 -17.76 1.36 -3.04
CA PRO A 534 -16.46 1.20 -3.69
C PRO A 534 -15.59 0.15 -2.99
N LEU A 535 -15.61 0.10 -1.65
CA LEU A 535 -14.85 -0.91 -0.90
C LEU A 535 -15.35 -2.33 -1.23
N MET A 536 -16.67 -2.54 -1.30
CA MET A 536 -17.23 -3.84 -1.66
C MET A 536 -16.91 -4.24 -3.11
N GLU A 537 -16.77 -3.28 -4.02
CA GLU A 537 -16.29 -3.49 -5.38
C GLU A 537 -14.84 -4.00 -5.38
N GLU A 538 -13.93 -3.41 -4.58
CA GLU A 538 -12.55 -3.92 -4.42
C GLU A 538 -12.51 -5.37 -3.90
N TYR A 539 -13.25 -5.68 -2.82
CA TYR A 539 -13.34 -7.05 -2.32
C TYR A 539 -13.93 -8.00 -3.37
N SER A 540 -14.93 -7.57 -4.12
CA SER A 540 -15.59 -8.40 -5.14
C SER A 540 -14.67 -8.68 -6.33
N LEU A 541 -13.93 -7.67 -6.80
CA LEU A 541 -12.97 -7.82 -7.89
C LEU A 541 -11.79 -8.70 -7.46
N ALA A 542 -11.23 -8.48 -6.27
CA ALA A 542 -10.17 -9.32 -5.73
C ALA A 542 -10.63 -10.78 -5.57
N LYS A 543 -11.86 -11.00 -5.08
CA LYS A 543 -12.46 -12.33 -4.97
C LYS A 543 -12.53 -13.04 -6.30
N GLN A 544 -13.08 -12.40 -7.33
CA GLN A 544 -13.27 -13.03 -8.64
C GLN A 544 -11.93 -13.26 -9.35
N PHE A 545 -11.02 -12.29 -9.25
CA PHE A 545 -9.75 -12.34 -9.97
C PHE A 545 -8.77 -13.35 -9.34
N PHE A 546 -8.65 -13.37 -8.01
CA PHE A 546 -7.72 -14.26 -7.30
C PHE A 546 -8.38 -15.52 -6.74
N ARG A 547 -9.68 -15.73 -6.97
CA ARG A 547 -10.47 -16.86 -6.47
C ARG A 547 -10.44 -16.97 -4.94
N LEU A 548 -10.50 -15.83 -4.25
CA LEU A 548 -10.48 -15.79 -2.79
C LEU A 548 -11.73 -16.44 -2.20
N SER A 549 -11.52 -17.26 -1.18
CA SER A 549 -12.59 -17.88 -0.38
C SER A 549 -13.26 -16.87 0.56
N SER A 550 -14.37 -17.26 1.19
CA SER A 550 -15.00 -16.42 2.22
C SER A 550 -14.07 -16.20 3.41
N ALA A 551 -13.28 -17.22 3.81
CA ALA A 551 -12.28 -17.10 4.87
C ALA A 551 -11.21 -16.06 4.54
N ASP A 552 -10.74 -16.03 3.29
CA ASP A 552 -9.74 -15.05 2.83
C ASP A 552 -10.27 -13.61 2.92
N LEU A 553 -11.50 -13.38 2.46
CA LEU A 553 -12.12 -12.04 2.55
C LEU A 553 -12.33 -11.62 4.00
N CYS A 554 -12.72 -12.54 4.87
CA CYS A 554 -12.89 -12.26 6.30
C CYS A 554 -11.53 -11.98 6.98
N GLU A 555 -10.46 -12.67 6.58
CA GLU A 555 -9.09 -12.40 7.06
C GLU A 555 -8.63 -11.00 6.65
N LEU A 556 -8.85 -10.61 5.39
CA LEU A 556 -8.56 -9.26 4.88
C LEU A 556 -9.38 -8.18 5.61
N ALA A 557 -10.67 -8.41 5.84
CA ALA A 557 -11.53 -7.50 6.60
C ALA A 557 -11.05 -7.37 8.06
N ARG A 558 -10.70 -8.48 8.71
CA ARG A 558 -10.12 -8.49 10.06
C ARG A 558 -8.82 -7.68 10.11
N ASN A 559 -7.94 -7.86 9.12
CA ASN A 559 -6.69 -7.11 9.03
C ASN A 559 -6.96 -5.60 8.88
N SER A 560 -7.96 -5.21 8.08
CA SER A 560 -8.35 -3.80 7.94
C SER A 560 -8.76 -3.17 9.28
N VAL A 561 -9.51 -3.89 10.13
CA VAL A 561 -9.88 -3.42 11.47
C VAL A 561 -8.63 -3.26 12.35
N LEU A 562 -7.72 -4.23 12.33
CA LEU A 562 -6.48 -4.18 13.11
C LEU A 562 -5.58 -3.01 12.69
N GLN A 563 -5.47 -2.77 11.39
CA GLN A 563 -4.70 -1.67 10.81
C GLN A 563 -5.34 -0.29 11.02
N SER A 564 -6.64 -0.24 11.31
CA SER A 564 -7.35 1.02 11.49
C SER A 564 -7.02 1.71 12.80
N GLY A 565 -7.10 3.04 12.80
CA GLY A 565 -6.89 3.86 14.00
C GLY A 565 -8.17 4.13 14.79
N PHE A 566 -9.18 3.24 14.70
CA PHE A 566 -10.32 3.28 15.63
C PHE A 566 -9.88 2.95 17.06
N PRO A 567 -10.58 3.47 18.09
CA PRO A 567 -10.25 3.20 19.48
C PRO A 567 -10.18 1.69 19.80
N ARG A 568 -9.29 1.32 20.72
CA ARG A 568 -9.05 -0.09 21.08
C ARG A 568 -10.33 -0.82 21.51
N ASP A 569 -11.19 -0.18 22.29
CA ASP A 569 -12.43 -0.79 22.80
C ASP A 569 -13.45 -1.03 21.67
N VAL A 570 -13.48 -0.13 20.68
CA VAL A 570 -14.30 -0.28 19.48
C VAL A 570 -13.81 -1.47 18.66
N LYS A 571 -12.49 -1.55 18.43
CA LYS A 571 -11.87 -2.70 17.74
C LYS A 571 -12.11 -4.01 18.49
N ALA A 572 -12.00 -4.00 19.82
CA ALA A 572 -12.27 -5.17 20.65
C ALA A 572 -13.72 -5.65 20.51
N THR A 573 -14.68 -4.73 20.43
CA THR A 573 -16.09 -5.05 20.21
C THR A 573 -16.35 -5.65 18.83
N TRP A 574 -15.64 -5.17 17.81
CA TRP A 574 -15.74 -5.65 16.43
C TRP A 574 -15.06 -7.00 16.20
N LEU A 575 -13.95 -7.25 16.90
CA LEU A 575 -13.16 -8.48 16.77
C LEU A 575 -13.48 -9.55 17.82
N GLY A 576 -14.22 -9.19 18.87
CA GLY A 576 -14.54 -10.03 20.02
C GLY A 576 -13.46 -10.06 21.12
N SER A 577 -12.28 -9.49 20.87
CA SER A 577 -11.21 -9.39 21.86
C SER A 577 -10.31 -8.18 21.62
N ALA A 578 -9.77 -7.62 22.70
CA ALA A 578 -8.74 -6.57 22.66
C ALA A 578 -7.34 -7.13 22.38
N ASP A 579 -7.15 -8.44 22.45
CA ASP A 579 -5.93 -9.13 22.05
C ASP A 579 -6.04 -9.56 20.57
N PRO A 580 -5.20 -9.02 19.67
CA PRO A 580 -5.21 -9.38 18.25
C PRO A 580 -4.83 -10.84 17.98
N LYS A 581 -4.34 -11.60 18.98
CA LYS A 581 -4.06 -13.04 18.85
C LYS A 581 -5.28 -13.92 19.13
N VAL A 582 -6.29 -13.39 19.81
CA VAL A 582 -7.52 -14.13 20.11
C VAL A 582 -8.47 -14.01 18.93
N ASN A 583 -9.07 -15.14 18.55
CA ASN A 583 -10.11 -15.18 17.52
C ASN A 583 -11.48 -15.35 18.16
N ASP A 584 -12.42 -14.48 17.81
CA ASP A 584 -13.84 -14.73 17.98
C ASP A 584 -14.50 -14.90 16.60
N MET A 585 -14.76 -16.14 16.23
CA MET A 585 -15.35 -16.49 14.94
C MET A 585 -16.74 -15.90 14.74
N PHE A 586 -17.52 -15.67 15.81
CA PHE A 586 -18.86 -15.10 15.70
C PHE A 586 -18.83 -13.61 15.33
N LYS A 587 -17.66 -12.98 15.44
CA LYS A 587 -17.43 -11.57 15.11
C LYS A 587 -16.66 -11.41 13.80
N THR A 588 -15.61 -12.18 13.63
CA THR A 588 -14.69 -12.05 12.48
C THR A 588 -15.05 -12.97 11.32
N ASN A 589 -15.75 -14.08 11.58
CA ASN A 589 -15.98 -15.18 10.65
C ASN A 589 -14.69 -15.76 10.02
N VAL A 590 -13.52 -15.51 10.63
CA VAL A 590 -12.24 -16.10 10.23
C VAL A 590 -12.10 -17.45 10.94
N PRO A 591 -11.88 -18.58 10.24
CA PRO A 591 -11.63 -19.87 10.88
C PRO A 591 -10.53 -19.79 11.93
N THR A 592 -10.71 -20.45 13.06
CA THR A 592 -9.69 -20.46 14.12
C THR A 592 -8.43 -21.18 13.66
N MET A 593 -8.58 -22.23 12.85
CA MET A 593 -7.44 -22.91 12.24
C MET A 593 -6.61 -22.01 11.32
N ARG A 594 -7.24 -21.10 10.56
CA ARG A 594 -6.54 -20.10 9.73
C ARG A 594 -5.64 -19.22 10.59
N LEU A 595 -6.21 -18.66 11.67
CA LEU A 595 -5.46 -17.75 12.52
C LEU A 595 -4.31 -18.47 13.23
N LYS A 596 -4.55 -19.69 13.74
CA LYS A 596 -3.50 -20.53 14.35
C LYS A 596 -2.39 -20.85 13.35
N TYR A 597 -2.73 -21.17 12.10
CA TYR A 597 -1.75 -21.41 11.04
C TYR A 597 -0.87 -20.17 10.81
N ARG A 598 -1.48 -18.98 10.65
CA ARG A 598 -0.73 -17.72 10.47
C ARG A 598 0.19 -17.42 11.67
N GLN A 599 -0.31 -17.60 12.89
CA GLN A 599 0.45 -17.38 14.12
C GLN A 599 1.62 -18.35 14.27
N GLN A 600 1.40 -19.63 13.95
CA GLN A 600 2.44 -20.65 13.99
C GLN A 600 3.53 -20.33 12.96
N CYS A 601 3.16 -20.05 11.70
CA CYS A 601 4.12 -19.67 10.67
C CYS A 601 4.93 -18.44 11.06
N HIS A 602 4.30 -17.40 11.61
CA HIS A 602 5.02 -16.21 12.07
C HIS A 602 5.97 -16.53 13.23
N SER A 603 5.51 -17.29 14.21
CA SER A 603 6.31 -17.70 15.37
C SER A 603 7.50 -18.57 14.95
N ASP A 604 7.31 -19.49 14.00
CA ASP A 604 8.38 -20.33 13.45
C ASP A 604 9.46 -19.48 12.75
N GLU A 605 9.06 -18.51 11.92
CA GLU A 605 10.02 -17.64 11.23
C GLU A 605 10.77 -16.72 12.20
N MET A 606 10.11 -16.22 13.25
CA MET A 606 10.76 -15.45 14.31
C MET A 606 11.69 -16.31 15.17
N ASN A 607 11.26 -17.52 15.52
CA ASN A 607 12.06 -18.48 16.28
C ASN A 607 13.30 -18.91 15.49
N LEU A 608 13.17 -19.14 14.17
CA LEU A 608 14.29 -19.45 13.29
C LEU A 608 15.40 -18.38 13.39
N LEU A 609 15.02 -17.11 13.51
CA LEU A 609 16.00 -16.06 13.68
C LEU A 609 16.76 -16.21 14.99
N THR A 610 16.24 -16.82 16.05
CA THR A 610 16.91 -16.97 17.36
C THR A 610 17.54 -18.35 17.58
N ASN A 611 16.86 -19.41 17.15
CA ASN A 611 17.25 -20.81 17.22
C ASN A 611 17.34 -21.41 15.79
N PRO A 612 18.53 -21.44 15.17
CA PRO A 612 18.72 -21.96 13.82
C PRO A 612 18.49 -23.46 13.63
N ALA A 613 18.35 -24.23 14.72
CA ALA A 613 18.28 -25.69 14.65
C ALA A 613 17.03 -26.19 13.89
N ASP A 614 15.95 -25.41 13.89
CA ASP A 614 14.64 -25.78 13.35
C ASP A 614 14.41 -25.29 11.91
N ASP A 615 15.49 -25.10 11.15
CA ASP A 615 15.39 -24.65 9.78
C ASP A 615 14.83 -25.72 8.83
N ALA A 616 13.55 -25.59 8.50
CA ALA A 616 12.87 -26.44 7.51
C ALA A 616 13.52 -26.44 6.10
N MET A 617 14.33 -25.44 5.76
CA MET A 617 15.04 -25.35 4.46
C MET A 617 16.46 -25.91 4.51
N LYS A 618 16.89 -26.48 5.63
CA LYS A 618 18.26 -26.97 5.81
C LYS A 618 18.58 -28.06 4.78
N ALA A 619 17.76 -29.10 4.70
CA ALA A 619 17.95 -30.19 3.72
C ALA A 619 17.91 -29.70 2.26
N TYR A 620 17.10 -28.69 1.94
CA TYR A 620 17.08 -28.10 0.61
C TYR A 620 18.39 -27.35 0.29
N ARG A 621 18.96 -26.65 1.27
CA ARG A 621 20.21 -25.89 1.13
C ARG A 621 21.45 -26.79 1.13
N ASP A 622 21.44 -27.84 1.93
CA ASP A 622 22.51 -28.85 2.00
C ASP A 622 22.53 -29.73 0.71
N GLY A 623 21.50 -29.62 -0.12
CA GLY A 623 21.33 -30.41 -1.34
C GLY A 623 20.71 -31.79 -1.06
N ILE A 624 20.02 -32.35 -2.05
CA ILE A 624 19.60 -33.76 -1.97
C ILE A 624 20.89 -34.60 -1.92
N PRO A 625 21.08 -35.48 -0.92
CA PRO A 625 22.21 -36.40 -0.92
C PRO A 625 22.22 -37.12 -2.27
N GLN A 626 23.33 -37.02 -3.02
CA GLN A 626 23.46 -37.85 -4.21
C GLN A 626 23.24 -39.29 -3.77
N THR A 627 22.16 -39.91 -4.24
CA THR A 627 21.95 -41.35 -4.07
C THR A 627 23.25 -42.01 -4.44
N MET A 628 23.90 -42.69 -3.48
CA MET A 628 25.18 -43.35 -3.72
C MET A 628 25.05 -44.12 -5.02
N ARG A 629 25.95 -43.83 -5.99
CA ARG A 629 26.00 -44.57 -7.24
C ARG A 629 26.00 -46.06 -6.86
N PRO A 630 25.22 -46.91 -7.54
CA PRO A 630 25.29 -48.34 -7.30
C PRO A 630 26.76 -48.73 -7.35
N VAL A 631 27.25 -49.36 -6.29
CA VAL A 631 28.60 -49.92 -6.27
C VAL A 631 28.73 -50.76 -7.53
N GLU A 632 29.59 -50.35 -8.45
CA GLU A 632 29.98 -51.19 -9.58
C GLU A 632 30.71 -52.39 -8.96
N ASN A 633 29.96 -53.43 -8.62
CA ASN A 633 30.51 -54.72 -8.31
C ASN A 633 31.23 -55.20 -9.58
N GLY A 634 32.55 -55.13 -9.52
CA GLY A 634 33.44 -55.58 -10.57
C GLY A 634 33.06 -56.99 -11.01
N LYS A 635 32.76 -57.15 -12.29
CA LYS A 635 32.77 -58.47 -12.91
C LYS A 635 34.21 -58.92 -13.06
N LYS A 636 34.57 -60.01 -12.39
CA LYS A 636 35.17 -61.20 -13.03
C LYS A 636 35.26 -62.39 -12.06
N GLY A 637 34.35 -63.34 -12.28
CA GLY A 637 34.68 -64.77 -12.46
C GLY A 637 34.88 -65.64 -11.22
N SER A 638 33.90 -66.49 -10.93
CA SER A 638 34.00 -67.96 -11.05
C SER A 638 32.70 -68.59 -10.53
N GLY A 639 32.19 -69.60 -11.25
CA GLY A 639 30.81 -70.07 -11.13
C GLY A 639 30.54 -71.04 -9.98
N LEU A 640 29.28 -71.42 -9.82
CA LEU A 640 28.82 -72.81 -9.83
C LEU A 640 27.28 -72.87 -9.75
N GLU A 641 26.73 -73.72 -10.62
CA GLU A 641 25.51 -74.55 -10.53
C GLU A 641 24.24 -74.05 -9.81
N VAL A 642 23.18 -73.93 -10.61
CA VAL A 642 21.79 -73.96 -10.16
C VAL A 642 21.35 -75.43 -10.03
N LYS A 643 21.02 -75.87 -8.81
CA LYS A 643 20.12 -76.99 -8.56
C LYS A 643 18.84 -76.46 -7.92
N GLY A 644 17.72 -76.78 -8.54
CA GLY A 644 16.40 -76.42 -8.05
C GLY A 644 15.96 -77.29 -6.88
N ASP A 645 14.97 -76.79 -6.15
CA ASP A 645 13.99 -77.64 -5.51
C ASP A 645 12.62 -76.95 -5.48
N VAL A 646 11.63 -77.79 -5.75
CA VAL A 646 10.20 -77.53 -5.93
C VAL A 646 9.50 -77.66 -4.58
N ILE A 647 8.63 -76.72 -4.19
CA ILE A 647 7.45 -77.04 -3.36
C ILE A 647 6.21 -76.28 -3.85
N ASN A 648 5.16 -77.07 -4.11
CA ASN A 648 3.82 -76.76 -4.59
C ASN A 648 2.92 -76.05 -3.56
N GLY A 649 1.94 -75.30 -4.07
CA GLY A 649 0.70 -74.94 -3.35
C GLY A 649 -0.36 -74.31 -4.28
N LYS A 650 -1.32 -75.12 -4.74
CA LYS A 650 -2.38 -74.81 -5.73
C LYS A 650 -3.61 -74.12 -5.11
N ALA A 651 -4.28 -73.25 -5.88
CA ALA A 651 -5.69 -73.38 -6.33
C ALA A 651 -6.15 -72.07 -7.03
N ASN A 652 -6.45 -72.01 -8.35
CA ASN A 652 -7.56 -72.53 -9.18
C ASN A 652 -8.68 -71.49 -9.45
N VAL A 653 -8.74 -70.93 -10.66
CA VAL A 653 -9.97 -70.38 -11.30
C VAL A 653 -9.87 -70.60 -12.83
N PRO A 654 -10.93 -71.05 -13.55
CA PRO A 654 -10.83 -71.68 -14.86
C PRO A 654 -10.94 -70.72 -16.06
N ARG A 655 -10.54 -71.25 -17.23
CA ARG A 655 -10.46 -70.61 -18.54
C ARG A 655 -11.66 -71.04 -19.41
N VAL A 656 -12.35 -70.10 -20.07
CA VAL A 656 -13.25 -70.40 -21.20
C VAL A 656 -12.99 -69.43 -22.36
N SER A 657 -13.15 -70.01 -23.56
CA SER A 657 -12.72 -69.64 -24.90
C SER A 657 -13.49 -68.49 -25.58
N SER A 658 -12.77 -67.85 -26.51
CA SER A 658 -13.19 -66.85 -27.51
C SER A 658 -14.22 -67.35 -28.54
N THR A 659 -15.13 -66.49 -29.02
CA THR A 659 -15.09 -65.91 -30.40
C THR A 659 -16.31 -65.00 -30.76
N ARG A 660 -16.01 -63.99 -31.61
CA ARG A 660 -16.83 -63.10 -32.48
C ARG A 660 -17.35 -61.71 -31.98
N SER A 661 -16.47 -60.70 -32.13
CA SER A 661 -16.55 -59.38 -32.87
C SER A 661 -17.82 -58.50 -32.92
N PRO A 662 -17.78 -57.16 -33.19
CA PRO A 662 -16.65 -56.23 -33.39
C PRO A 662 -16.72 -54.85 -32.64
N THR A 663 -15.58 -54.15 -32.62
CA THR A 663 -15.37 -52.67 -32.60
C THR A 663 -16.00 -51.79 -31.50
N MET A 664 -15.15 -51.30 -30.58
CA MET A 664 -14.93 -49.88 -30.25
C MET A 664 -13.77 -49.82 -29.23
N GLY A 665 -12.67 -49.15 -29.57
CA GLY A 665 -11.49 -49.06 -28.71
C GLY A 665 -11.76 -48.24 -27.44
N PRO A 666 -11.06 -48.52 -26.32
CA PRO A 666 -11.19 -47.73 -25.11
C PRO A 666 -10.56 -46.34 -25.31
N LEU A 667 -11.37 -45.31 -25.08
CA LEU A 667 -11.01 -43.91 -24.96
C LEU A 667 -9.77 -43.76 -24.05
N ARG A 668 -8.62 -43.49 -24.66
CA ARG A 668 -7.49 -42.86 -23.96
C ARG A 668 -7.79 -41.37 -23.85
N LEU A 669 -8.01 -40.89 -22.63
CA LEU A 669 -7.81 -39.48 -22.30
C LEU A 669 -6.36 -39.13 -22.66
N PRO A 670 -6.09 -38.10 -23.47
CA PRO A 670 -4.73 -37.71 -23.79
C PRO A 670 -4.07 -37.11 -22.54
N ASN A 671 -2.95 -37.71 -22.12
CA ASN A 671 -1.97 -37.05 -21.26
C ASN A 671 -1.45 -35.82 -21.99
N ILE A 672 -1.92 -34.63 -21.59
CA ILE A 672 -1.33 -33.36 -22.01
C ILE A 672 -0.13 -33.12 -21.08
N LEU A 673 1.07 -33.27 -21.63
CA LEU A 673 2.30 -32.82 -20.99
C LEU A 673 2.38 -31.28 -21.04
N PRO A 674 3.02 -30.62 -20.07
CA PRO A 674 3.16 -29.16 -20.08
C PRO A 674 4.06 -28.74 -21.25
N GLU A 675 3.52 -27.92 -22.14
CA GLU A 675 4.23 -27.36 -23.30
C GLU A 675 5.40 -26.48 -22.83
N THR A 676 6.59 -26.73 -23.37
CA THR A 676 7.76 -25.88 -23.20
C THR A 676 7.64 -24.61 -24.04
N ALA A 677 8.20 -23.51 -23.55
CA ALA A 677 8.10 -22.17 -24.16
C ALA A 677 8.67 -22.05 -25.59
N GLU A 678 9.33 -23.08 -26.15
CA GLU A 678 9.86 -23.07 -27.52
C GLU A 678 8.82 -23.46 -28.59
N ASP A 679 7.69 -24.06 -28.22
CA ASP A 679 6.67 -24.51 -29.20
C ASP A 679 5.61 -23.43 -29.53
N LEU A 680 5.57 -22.32 -28.80
CA LEU A 680 4.66 -21.19 -29.04
C LEU A 680 5.17 -20.16 -30.06
N GLU A 681 6.43 -20.25 -30.50
CA GLU A 681 7.04 -19.29 -31.43
C GLU A 681 6.84 -19.64 -32.93
N ARG A 682 6.08 -20.69 -33.27
CA ARG A 682 5.88 -21.14 -34.67
C ARG A 682 4.48 -20.93 -35.25
N LEU A 683 3.65 -20.09 -34.64
CA LEU A 683 2.40 -19.65 -35.27
C LEU A 683 2.65 -18.41 -36.14
N ASP A 684 2.93 -18.65 -37.42
CA ASP A 684 2.98 -17.61 -38.46
C ASP A 684 1.62 -16.92 -38.61
N ILE A 685 1.52 -15.67 -38.17
CA ILE A 685 0.38 -14.79 -38.45
C ILE A 685 0.75 -13.93 -39.67
N PRO A 686 -0.01 -13.97 -40.78
CA PRO A 686 0.31 -13.17 -41.96
C PRO A 686 0.04 -11.67 -41.74
N PRO A 687 0.83 -10.77 -42.35
CA PRO A 687 0.64 -9.33 -42.19
C PRO A 687 -0.56 -8.84 -42.99
N LEU A 688 -1.43 -8.05 -42.35
CA LEU A 688 -2.56 -7.38 -43.00
C LEU A 688 -2.07 -6.18 -43.84
N SER A 689 -2.32 -6.23 -45.14
CA SER A 689 -2.19 -5.12 -46.09
C SER A 689 -3.40 -4.19 -46.08
N PRO A 690 -3.26 -2.89 -46.44
CA PRO A 690 -4.35 -1.93 -46.46
C PRO A 690 -5.03 -1.87 -47.85
N SER A 691 -6.36 -2.01 -47.90
CA SER A 691 -7.16 -1.54 -49.04
C SER A 691 -8.58 -1.10 -48.64
N GLU A 692 -8.84 0.18 -48.87
CA GLU A 692 -10.06 0.88 -49.32
C GLU A 692 -11.41 0.15 -49.39
N ALA A 693 -12.47 0.77 -48.84
CA ALA A 693 -13.70 1.14 -49.57
C ALA A 693 -14.71 1.94 -48.71
N THR A 694 -14.81 3.24 -49.00
CA THR A 694 -16.00 4.11 -49.17
C THR A 694 -17.39 3.73 -48.60
N ALA A 695 -18.02 4.67 -47.85
CA ALA A 695 -19.41 5.15 -48.07
C ALA A 695 -19.73 6.47 -47.31
N SER A 696 -19.84 7.56 -48.08
CA SER A 696 -20.64 8.79 -47.98
C SER A 696 -21.19 9.35 -46.63
N ALA A 697 -20.84 10.62 -46.35
CA ALA A 697 -21.71 11.61 -45.71
C ALA A 697 -21.58 12.98 -46.44
N PRO A 698 -22.63 13.82 -46.52
CA PRO A 698 -22.66 14.99 -47.40
C PRO A 698 -22.06 16.25 -46.75
N SER A 699 -21.46 17.08 -47.59
CA SER A 699 -20.80 18.35 -47.27
C SER A 699 -21.78 19.53 -47.13
N PRO A 700 -21.50 20.52 -46.28
CA PRO A 700 -22.14 21.84 -46.37
C PRO A 700 -21.34 22.76 -47.30
N LYS A 701 -22.07 23.45 -48.17
CA LYS A 701 -21.57 24.38 -49.17
C LYS A 701 -20.85 25.58 -48.55
N ARG A 702 -19.68 25.89 -49.10
CA ARG A 702 -18.98 27.18 -48.95
C ARG A 702 -19.60 28.17 -49.94
N ALA A 703 -20.16 29.28 -49.45
CA ALA A 703 -20.40 30.47 -50.25
C ALA A 703 -19.24 31.44 -50.03
N ARG A 704 -18.65 31.92 -51.14
CA ARG A 704 -17.65 32.98 -51.21
C ARG A 704 -18.20 34.03 -52.18
N THR A 705 -18.41 35.24 -51.69
CA THR A 705 -18.52 36.50 -52.45
C THR A 705 -17.95 37.56 -51.51
N SER A 706 -16.69 37.96 -51.68
CA SER A 706 -16.21 39.10 -52.50
C SER A 706 -16.36 40.44 -51.78
N THR A 707 -15.21 41.11 -51.54
CA THR A 707 -14.95 42.59 -51.61
C THR A 707 -15.98 43.51 -50.95
N GLU A 708 -15.67 44.31 -49.93
CA GLU A 708 -14.57 45.27 -49.71
C GLU A 708 -14.01 45.25 -48.28
#